data_AF-A0A0P6XNN0-F1
#
_entry.id   AF-A0A0P6XNN0-F1
#
_cell.length_a   1.000
_cell.length_b   1.000
_cell.length_c   1.000
_cell.angle_alpha   90.00
_cell.angle_beta   90.00
_cell.angle_gamma   90.00
#
_symmetry.space_group_name_H-M   'P 1'
#
loop_
_entity.id
_entity.type
_entity.pdbx_description
1 polymer ?
#
loop_
_entity_poly.entity_id
_entity_poly.type
_entity_poly.pdbx_seq_one_letter_code
_entity_poly.pdbx_strand_id
1 'polypeptide(L)'
;MVRKRIVSRRIGFCLILIGLLLNLTTAQAQRPHQASSRLSSTNLPLKHHGATLDTAPLTPSSVITGTWNPTLQNNLEIPGTISKLYVDEHDRLYVTGGFKYLNGQQFNGLASWNGTAWQGYGLQPNDAGVIRAMTTYHDQLIVGGGFRQFSGQTMNGIARWNGSAFEAFGTGFSGTSDFYDYSNIAKVHDLDVVSDTLYVSGNFSGFNDLVVNSLLAWQPTGYRNVANIDSSLYQFAATDEAVVVSGEVLSIDNTAIDYFARWQQGVWHNLPMPQYIYPGQETHVLSNTFYIRQPIYDQGLKTKIYHWAANNWLADPSLITGSAIDLVEWNSQAYAATNSQLWQRSNAGWNSINLPMEIAAINAIEASSNGLYLAGDFTLNGQPSQLVFWDGTNLTNLATTTSHRWVYDLGNLQGSPLVGFGQITKTNLQFWNGSAWQDLGNAPYDARLLTTDAQHTYLVGSSPFTTTSSIASAIWQYAPNGSLSAPVILNPQSVTWSISGTQVLASMYSGTINSQPITGAIAIDGNHWQQLTDQYNFGPIYPANQKLYTVRSEADRGSWLVSISEWNGTNWQEVTTWQQFDNRPSFEIVAWRDGLYLLYKNELRRFDFASQELVTLATFNDVPRVLRSVDDDYLYVAGEFSQVNAQTVGPIARWDGTNWQGFEHVPNGSIYELAATAERVHIAGSFTHVGSTPSLGIASFAINQLPAGPSYRQFIPQASR
;
A
#
# COMPACT_ATOMS: atom_id res chain seq x y z
N MET A 1 -42.06 50.59 -0.06
CA MET A 1 -43.37 49.98 -0.43
C MET A 1 -43.28 48.51 -0.02
N VAL A 2 -44.19 47.85 0.72
CA VAL A 2 -45.43 48.22 1.44
C VAL A 2 -45.49 47.45 2.78
N ARG A 3 -45.97 48.09 3.87
CA ARG A 3 -46.53 47.63 5.19
C ARG A 3 -46.11 46.25 5.78
N LYS A 4 -45.63 46.10 7.02
CA LYS A 4 -46.10 46.48 8.40
C LYS A 4 -47.15 45.55 9.08
N ARG A 5 -46.68 44.86 10.16
CA ARG A 5 -47.30 44.51 11.49
C ARG A 5 -48.83 44.45 11.71
N ILE A 6 -49.28 43.37 12.40
CA ILE A 6 -50.32 43.26 13.48
C ILE A 6 -50.12 41.86 14.15
N VAL A 7 -50.11 41.55 15.46
CA VAL A 7 -50.15 42.28 16.78
C VAL A 7 -51.47 42.28 17.62
N SER A 8 -51.93 41.10 18.07
CA SER A 8 -52.83 40.88 19.25
C SER A 8 -52.75 39.39 19.70
N ARG A 9 -52.74 38.97 20.99
CA ARG A 9 -53.73 39.08 22.12
C ARG A 9 -55.04 38.32 21.85
N ARG A 10 -55.69 37.56 22.77
CA ARG A 10 -55.47 37.19 24.21
C ARG A 10 -56.53 36.13 24.68
N ILE A 11 -56.38 35.53 25.88
CA ILE A 11 -57.43 34.84 26.72
C ILE A 11 -57.96 33.49 26.15
N GLY A 12 -58.43 32.47 26.89
CA GLY A 12 -58.54 32.14 28.34
C GLY A 12 -59.04 30.68 28.51
N PHE A 13 -58.61 29.88 29.49
CA PHE A 13 -59.04 29.74 30.92
C PHE A 13 -60.30 28.85 31.18
N CYS A 14 -60.20 27.92 32.16
CA CYS A 14 -61.25 27.09 32.81
C CYS A 14 -61.91 25.92 32.02
N LEU A 15 -62.52 24.87 32.65
CA LEU A 15 -62.24 24.04 33.87
C LEU A 15 -63.32 22.90 33.99
N ILE A 16 -63.12 21.90 34.89
CA ILE A 16 -64.06 20.85 35.39
C ILE A 16 -64.29 19.65 34.42
N LEU A 17 -64.21 18.32 34.72
CA LEU A 17 -63.99 17.42 35.90
C LEU A 17 -65.23 16.58 36.33
N ILE A 18 -65.01 15.33 36.80
CA ILE A 18 -65.96 14.27 37.28
C ILE A 18 -66.60 13.44 36.15
N GLY A 19 -66.79 12.10 36.23
CA GLY A 19 -66.45 11.03 37.19
C GLY A 19 -66.84 9.65 36.59
N LEU A 20 -66.35 8.45 36.94
CA LEU A 20 -66.01 7.76 38.20
C LEU A 20 -66.93 6.52 38.34
N LEU A 21 -66.38 5.29 38.32
CA LEU A 21 -66.94 4.09 38.99
C LEU A 21 -65.88 2.96 39.13
N LEU A 22 -66.13 2.03 40.05
CA LEU A 22 -65.19 1.02 40.59
C LEU A 22 -65.77 -0.40 40.51
N ASN A 23 -64.91 -1.41 40.60
CA ASN A 23 -65.13 -2.55 41.51
C ASN A 23 -63.85 -3.39 41.75
N LEU A 24 -63.85 -4.17 42.84
CA LEU A 24 -62.74 -4.98 43.37
C LEU A 24 -63.25 -6.39 43.74
N THR A 25 -62.41 -7.44 43.62
CA THR A 25 -62.17 -8.43 44.71
C THR A 25 -61.08 -9.50 44.38
N THR A 26 -60.07 -9.57 45.26
CA THR A 26 -59.37 -10.75 45.81
C THR A 26 -59.16 -12.07 45.03
N ALA A 27 -57.90 -12.51 44.95
CA ALA A 27 -57.42 -13.83 45.44
C ALA A 27 -55.88 -13.86 45.61
N GLN A 28 -55.33 -14.76 46.43
CA GLN A 28 -53.88 -14.92 46.68
C GLN A 28 -53.35 -16.27 46.18
N ALA A 29 -52.07 -16.30 45.78
CA ALA A 29 -51.20 -17.49 45.78
C ALA A 29 -49.75 -17.04 46.05
N GLN A 30 -48.87 -17.92 46.57
CA GLN A 30 -47.54 -17.53 47.05
C GLN A 30 -46.48 -18.62 46.80
N ARG A 31 -45.21 -18.18 46.64
CA ARG A 31 -43.94 -18.97 46.66
C ARG A 31 -43.60 -19.75 45.36
N PRO A 32 -42.31 -20.15 45.16
CA PRO A 32 -41.13 -19.97 46.02
C PRO A 32 -39.97 -19.16 45.37
N HIS A 33 -38.91 -18.93 46.16
CA HIS A 33 -37.64 -18.37 45.70
C HIS A 33 -36.86 -19.35 44.82
N GLN A 34 -36.03 -18.83 43.92
CA GLN A 34 -34.64 -19.27 43.81
C GLN A 34 -33.72 -18.06 43.94
N ALA A 35 -32.60 -18.23 44.65
CA ALA A 35 -31.55 -17.22 44.73
C ALA A 35 -30.56 -17.44 43.59
N SER A 36 -30.13 -16.38 42.92
CA SER A 36 -28.98 -16.44 42.03
C SER A 36 -27.72 -16.72 42.86
N SER A 37 -27.00 -17.78 42.50
CA SER A 37 -25.76 -18.15 43.17
C SER A 37 -24.69 -17.09 42.91
N ARG A 38 -24.23 -16.42 43.97
CA ARG A 38 -22.95 -15.71 43.93
C ARG A 38 -21.83 -16.75 43.78
N LEU A 39 -21.37 -16.95 42.54
CA LEU A 39 -20.04 -17.51 42.33
C LEU A 39 -19.03 -16.58 42.99
N SER A 40 -18.28 -17.10 43.94
CA SER A 40 -17.28 -16.35 44.67
C SER A 40 -16.13 -15.96 43.74
N SER A 41 -15.86 -14.66 43.61
CA SER A 41 -14.66 -14.17 42.96
C SER A 41 -13.43 -14.62 43.76
N THR A 42 -12.74 -15.63 43.27
CA THR A 42 -11.40 -15.99 43.74
C THR A 42 -10.45 -14.88 43.31
N ASN A 43 -10.22 -13.92 44.22
CA ASN A 43 -9.31 -12.81 43.98
C ASN A 43 -7.91 -13.34 43.64
N LEU A 44 -7.52 -13.24 42.36
CA LEU A 44 -6.12 -13.37 41.96
C LEU A 44 -5.37 -12.11 42.45
N PRO A 45 -4.38 -12.24 43.35
CA PRO A 45 -3.68 -11.08 43.88
C PRO A 45 -2.75 -10.48 42.82
N LEU A 46 -2.99 -9.22 42.46
CA LEU A 46 -2.10 -8.46 41.59
C LEU A 46 -0.72 -8.31 42.26
N LYS A 47 0.31 -8.95 41.68
CA LYS A 47 1.72 -8.67 42.01
C LYS A 47 2.13 -7.33 41.41
N HIS A 48 1.65 -6.24 42.01
CA HIS A 48 2.11 -4.90 41.71
C HIS A 48 3.61 -4.79 41.96
N HIS A 49 4.39 -4.72 40.89
CA HIS A 49 5.68 -4.05 40.91
C HIS A 49 5.52 -2.78 40.07
N GLY A 50 5.44 -1.64 40.74
CA GLY A 50 5.84 -0.39 40.09
C GLY A 50 7.34 -0.52 39.85
N ALA A 51 7.74 -0.78 38.62
CA ALA A 51 9.14 -0.95 38.26
C ALA A 51 9.85 0.41 38.38
N THR A 52 10.48 0.64 39.54
CA THR A 52 11.65 1.50 39.59
C THR A 52 12.63 0.99 38.54
N LEU A 53 13.02 1.84 37.58
CA LEU A 53 14.03 1.51 36.58
C LEU A 53 15.30 1.04 37.31
N ASP A 54 15.60 -0.26 37.22
CA ASP A 54 16.72 -0.84 37.95
C ASP A 54 18.03 -0.30 37.37
N THR A 55 18.75 0.49 38.18
CA THR A 55 19.89 1.31 37.73
C THR A 55 21.19 0.52 37.57
N ALA A 56 21.10 -0.76 37.19
CA ALA A 56 22.25 -1.58 36.83
C ALA A 56 22.81 -1.14 35.47
N PRO A 57 24.04 -0.59 35.39
CA PRO A 57 24.60 -0.10 34.14
C PRO A 57 25.01 -1.28 33.25
N LEU A 58 24.21 -1.57 32.23
CA LEU A 58 24.60 -2.50 31.17
C LEU A 58 25.62 -1.84 30.22
N THR A 59 26.61 -2.64 29.82
CA THR A 59 27.67 -2.25 28.89
C THR A 59 27.15 -2.06 27.44
N PRO A 60 27.90 -1.41 26.53
CA PRO A 60 27.41 -0.99 25.22
C PRO A 60 26.67 -2.08 24.43
N SER A 61 25.45 -1.75 24.00
CA SER A 61 24.54 -2.46 23.07
C SER A 61 24.96 -3.88 22.68
N SER A 62 24.57 -4.88 23.48
CA SER A 62 24.62 -6.28 23.08
C SER A 62 23.68 -6.51 21.89
N VAL A 63 24.23 -6.91 20.74
CA VAL A 63 23.45 -7.33 19.58
C VAL A 63 22.70 -8.63 19.95
N ILE A 64 21.45 -8.76 19.52
CA ILE A 64 20.62 -9.93 19.82
C ILE A 64 21.14 -11.11 19.03
N THR A 65 21.71 -12.10 19.71
CA THR A 65 22.25 -13.31 19.09
C THR A 65 21.15 -14.30 18.72
N GLY A 66 21.22 -14.88 17.52
CA GLY A 66 20.17 -15.79 17.04
C GLY A 66 20.37 -16.22 15.59
N THR A 67 19.40 -16.97 15.07
CA THR A 67 19.48 -17.55 13.72
C THR A 67 18.30 -17.10 12.88
N TRP A 68 18.58 -16.48 11.73
CA TRP A 68 17.58 -16.21 10.70
C TRP A 68 17.33 -17.46 9.83
N ASN A 69 16.06 -17.78 9.62
CA ASN A 69 15.56 -18.58 8.53
C ASN A 69 14.95 -17.64 7.46
N PRO A 70 15.67 -17.36 6.36
CA PRO A 70 15.16 -16.60 5.22
C PRO A 70 14.58 -17.48 4.11
N THR A 71 14.77 -18.80 4.15
CA THR A 71 14.31 -19.73 3.08
C THR A 71 12.81 -20.01 3.09
N LEU A 72 12.08 -19.30 3.96
CA LEU A 72 10.61 -19.17 3.97
C LEU A 72 10.05 -18.66 2.64
N GLN A 73 10.87 -18.08 1.77
CA GLN A 73 10.49 -17.66 0.42
C GLN A 73 9.88 -18.77 -0.47
N ASN A 74 10.24 -20.04 -0.23
CA ASN A 74 9.96 -21.12 -1.17
C ASN A 74 8.45 -21.32 -1.35
N ASN A 75 7.98 -21.19 -2.60
CA ASN A 75 6.57 -21.23 -3.03
C ASN A 75 5.71 -19.99 -2.70
N LEU A 76 6.31 -18.83 -2.34
CA LEU A 76 5.61 -17.52 -2.35
C LEU A 76 5.78 -16.72 -3.65
N GLU A 77 6.43 -17.33 -4.64
CA GLU A 77 6.65 -16.72 -5.94
C GLU A 77 5.36 -16.62 -6.75
N ILE A 78 5.23 -15.51 -7.47
CA ILE A 78 4.17 -15.20 -8.43
C ILE A 78 4.81 -14.76 -9.75
N PRO A 79 4.10 -14.82 -10.89
CA PRO A 79 4.55 -14.17 -12.11
C PRO A 79 4.93 -12.71 -11.86
N GLY A 80 6.12 -12.32 -12.30
CA GLY A 80 6.61 -10.94 -12.20
C GLY A 80 6.21 -10.16 -13.44
N THR A 81 5.51 -9.04 -13.28
CA THR A 81 5.05 -8.25 -14.43
C THR A 81 6.20 -7.53 -15.13
N ILE A 82 6.18 -7.54 -16.47
CA ILE A 82 6.87 -6.57 -17.30
C ILE A 82 5.81 -5.56 -17.75
N SER A 83 6.09 -4.27 -17.60
CA SER A 83 5.13 -3.16 -17.77
C SER A 83 5.50 -2.13 -18.84
N LYS A 84 6.78 -2.04 -19.23
CA LYS A 84 7.19 -1.32 -20.45
C LYS A 84 8.40 -2.02 -21.07
N LEU A 85 8.45 -1.97 -22.39
CA LEU A 85 9.57 -2.40 -23.23
C LEU A 85 10.18 -1.15 -23.87
N TYR A 86 11.43 -1.24 -24.32
CA TYR A 86 12.07 -0.22 -25.16
C TYR A 86 13.17 -0.88 -26.00
N VAL A 87 13.31 -0.54 -27.27
CA VAL A 87 14.44 -0.98 -28.11
C VAL A 87 15.24 0.24 -28.55
N ASP A 88 16.56 0.20 -28.37
CA ASP A 88 17.45 1.25 -28.86
C ASP A 88 17.88 1.05 -30.32
N GLU A 89 18.61 2.04 -30.86
CA GLU A 89 19.12 2.03 -32.25
C GLU A 89 20.10 0.88 -32.57
N HIS A 90 20.51 0.10 -31.56
CA HIS A 90 21.39 -1.06 -31.67
C HIS A 90 20.64 -2.40 -31.51
N ASP A 91 19.30 -2.41 -31.63
CA ASP A 91 18.39 -3.55 -31.42
C ASP A 91 18.47 -4.17 -30.00
N ARG A 92 19.07 -3.47 -29.01
CA ARG A 92 19.11 -3.92 -27.62
C ARG A 92 17.77 -3.62 -26.96
N LEU A 93 17.06 -4.69 -26.60
CA LEU A 93 15.82 -4.61 -25.84
C LEU A 93 16.10 -4.28 -24.38
N TYR A 94 15.34 -3.37 -23.81
CA TYR A 94 15.23 -3.10 -22.38
C TYR A 94 13.84 -3.52 -21.88
N VAL A 95 13.78 -4.12 -20.70
CA VAL A 95 12.52 -4.55 -20.07
C VAL A 95 12.44 -4.03 -18.65
N THR A 96 11.32 -3.42 -18.28
CA THR A 96 11.05 -2.93 -16.92
C THR A 96 9.72 -3.43 -16.37
N GLY A 97 9.63 -3.60 -15.06
CA GLY A 97 8.37 -3.89 -14.37
C GLY A 97 8.53 -4.42 -12.94
N GLY A 98 7.45 -4.98 -12.39
CA GLY A 98 7.36 -5.49 -11.03
C GLY A 98 8.04 -6.84 -10.79
N PHE A 99 8.90 -7.30 -11.69
CA PHE A 99 9.66 -8.55 -11.54
C PHE A 99 10.90 -8.39 -10.65
N LYS A 100 11.36 -9.49 -10.05
CA LYS A 100 12.58 -9.56 -9.24
C LYS A 100 13.62 -10.44 -9.91
N TYR A 101 13.16 -11.56 -10.47
CA TYR A 101 13.95 -12.53 -11.22
C TYR A 101 13.47 -12.62 -12.66
N LEU A 102 14.40 -12.86 -13.57
CA LEU A 102 14.19 -13.12 -15.00
C LEU A 102 15.04 -14.34 -15.36
N ASN A 103 14.40 -15.40 -15.86
CA ASN A 103 15.02 -16.71 -16.10
C ASN A 103 15.79 -17.28 -14.89
N GLY A 104 15.31 -16.99 -13.67
CA GLY A 104 15.92 -17.43 -12.41
C GLY A 104 17.10 -16.60 -11.92
N GLN A 105 17.62 -15.63 -12.69
CA GLN A 105 18.64 -14.67 -12.25
C GLN A 105 17.98 -13.39 -11.72
N GLN A 106 18.56 -12.76 -10.69
CA GLN A 106 18.04 -11.53 -10.09
C GLN A 106 18.38 -10.30 -10.95
N PHE A 107 17.37 -9.44 -11.18
CA PHE A 107 17.51 -8.17 -11.91
C PHE A 107 16.77 -6.99 -11.25
N ASN A 108 15.86 -7.26 -10.29
CA ASN A 108 15.12 -6.24 -9.54
C ASN A 108 14.38 -5.20 -10.43
N GLY A 109 13.73 -5.68 -11.49
CA GLY A 109 12.79 -4.90 -12.29
C GLY A 109 13.37 -4.10 -13.45
N LEU A 110 14.67 -4.21 -13.74
CA LEU A 110 15.28 -3.71 -14.98
C LEU A 110 16.35 -4.66 -15.52
N ALA A 111 16.19 -5.08 -16.77
CA ALA A 111 17.18 -5.85 -17.50
C ALA A 111 17.25 -5.42 -18.97
N SER A 112 18.34 -5.74 -19.67
CA SER A 112 18.44 -5.57 -21.12
C SER A 112 18.98 -6.83 -21.80
N TRP A 113 18.58 -7.06 -23.04
CA TRP A 113 18.91 -8.22 -23.86
C TRP A 113 19.59 -7.77 -25.15
N ASN A 114 20.79 -8.28 -25.40
CA ASN A 114 21.64 -7.92 -26.56
C ASN A 114 21.56 -8.94 -27.71
N GLY A 115 20.49 -9.73 -27.79
CA GLY A 115 20.37 -10.87 -28.72
C GLY A 115 21.04 -12.17 -28.25
N THR A 116 21.87 -12.15 -27.20
CA THR A 116 22.62 -13.34 -26.73
C THR A 116 22.67 -13.52 -25.21
N ALA A 117 22.62 -12.44 -24.43
CA ALA A 117 22.73 -12.45 -22.97
C ALA A 117 21.89 -11.34 -22.33
N TRP A 118 21.44 -11.59 -21.10
CA TRP A 118 20.76 -10.61 -20.25
C TRP A 118 21.76 -9.84 -19.38
N GLN A 119 21.70 -8.50 -19.43
CA GLN A 119 22.46 -7.58 -18.58
C GLN A 119 21.56 -6.96 -17.51
N GLY A 120 22.09 -6.84 -16.29
CA GLY A 120 21.45 -6.17 -15.16
C GLY A 120 22.18 -4.91 -14.72
N TYR A 121 21.47 -4.02 -14.03
CA TYR A 121 21.90 -2.65 -13.74
C TYR A 121 22.17 -2.39 -12.24
N GLY A 122 22.37 -3.44 -11.44
CA GLY A 122 22.72 -3.32 -10.02
C GLY A 122 21.62 -2.80 -9.10
N LEU A 123 20.37 -2.75 -9.57
CA LEU A 123 19.23 -2.18 -8.84
C LEU A 123 18.98 -2.84 -7.48
N GLN A 124 18.54 -2.02 -6.53
CA GLN A 124 18.10 -2.47 -5.21
C GLN A 124 16.69 -3.08 -5.28
N PRO A 125 16.27 -3.88 -4.27
CA PRO A 125 14.98 -4.57 -4.32
C PRO A 125 13.77 -3.65 -4.42
N ASN A 126 13.84 -2.50 -3.76
CA ASN A 126 12.83 -1.44 -3.72
C ASN A 126 12.72 -0.65 -5.04
N ASP A 127 13.66 -0.81 -5.97
CA ASP A 127 13.59 -0.20 -7.30
C ASP A 127 12.67 -0.99 -8.27
N ALA A 128 12.29 -2.22 -7.93
CA ALA A 128 11.49 -3.06 -8.82
C ALA A 128 10.08 -2.47 -9.04
N GLY A 129 9.77 -2.13 -10.29
CA GLY A 129 8.47 -1.57 -10.70
C GLY A 129 8.30 -0.06 -10.51
N VAL A 130 9.35 0.69 -10.10
CA VAL A 130 9.24 2.16 -9.94
C VAL A 130 9.42 2.95 -11.24
N ILE A 131 10.10 2.34 -12.22
CA ILE A 131 10.40 2.90 -13.54
C ILE A 131 9.14 2.81 -14.43
N ARG A 132 8.78 3.93 -15.06
CA ARG A 132 7.62 4.09 -15.96
C ARG A 132 8.01 4.39 -17.40
N ALA A 133 9.18 5.00 -17.61
CA ALA A 133 9.69 5.41 -18.90
C ALA A 133 11.16 5.01 -19.05
N MET A 134 11.56 4.68 -20.28
CA MET A 134 12.94 4.34 -20.66
C MET A 134 13.21 4.94 -22.05
N THR A 135 14.41 5.45 -22.27
CA THR A 135 14.92 5.84 -23.60
C THR A 135 16.45 5.87 -23.58
N THR A 136 17.13 5.89 -24.74
CA THR A 136 18.57 6.20 -24.81
C THR A 136 18.83 7.61 -25.32
N TYR A 137 19.72 8.33 -24.65
CA TYR A 137 20.16 9.68 -25.03
C TYR A 137 21.69 9.75 -24.93
N HIS A 138 22.38 9.99 -26.05
CA HIS A 138 23.85 9.92 -26.18
C HIS A 138 24.43 8.61 -25.61
N ASP A 139 24.00 7.47 -26.16
CA ASP A 139 24.35 6.09 -25.72
C ASP A 139 23.97 5.72 -24.27
N GLN A 140 23.47 6.65 -23.46
CA GLN A 140 23.11 6.42 -22.05
C GLN A 140 21.64 6.06 -21.92
N LEU A 141 21.33 4.95 -21.23
CA LEU A 141 19.98 4.65 -20.80
C LEU A 141 19.53 5.72 -19.80
N ILE A 142 18.43 6.39 -20.12
CA ILE A 142 17.69 7.27 -19.22
C ILE A 142 16.46 6.51 -18.73
N VAL A 143 16.23 6.52 -17.41
CA VAL A 143 15.03 5.95 -16.78
C VAL A 143 14.25 7.03 -16.04
N GLY A 144 12.94 7.03 -16.24
CA GLY A 144 12.00 7.93 -15.58
C GLY A 144 10.96 7.13 -14.79
N GLY A 145 10.51 7.63 -13.65
CA GLY A 145 9.53 6.91 -12.84
C GLY A 145 9.03 7.68 -11.61
N GLY A 146 8.36 6.95 -10.72
CA GLY A 146 7.77 7.47 -9.48
C GLY A 146 8.63 7.18 -8.25
N PHE A 147 9.88 7.64 -8.25
CA PHE A 147 10.88 7.29 -7.23
C PHE A 147 11.57 8.52 -6.63
N ARG A 148 11.86 8.50 -5.32
CA ARG A 148 12.70 9.53 -4.66
C ARG A 148 14.14 9.06 -4.54
N GLN A 149 14.33 7.90 -3.92
CA GLN A 149 15.56 7.13 -3.97
C GLN A 149 15.47 6.10 -5.11
N PHE A 150 16.60 5.81 -5.76
CA PHE A 150 16.76 4.78 -6.78
C PHE A 150 18.19 4.26 -6.73
N SER A 151 18.43 2.95 -6.83
CA SER A 151 19.77 2.34 -6.74
C SER A 151 20.55 2.77 -5.47
N GLY A 152 19.85 3.10 -4.39
CA GLY A 152 20.43 3.55 -3.12
C GLY A 152 20.86 5.02 -3.05
N GLN A 153 20.51 5.85 -4.02
CA GLN A 153 20.79 7.30 -4.02
C GLN A 153 19.52 8.13 -4.25
N THR A 154 19.48 9.37 -3.77
CA THR A 154 18.38 10.31 -4.09
C THR A 154 18.52 10.79 -5.53
N MET A 155 17.53 10.48 -6.38
CA MET A 155 17.53 10.82 -7.81
C MET A 155 16.25 11.55 -8.28
N ASN A 156 15.18 11.53 -7.48
CA ASN A 156 13.94 12.30 -7.69
C ASN A 156 13.35 12.18 -9.11
N GLY A 157 12.86 10.99 -9.46
CA GLY A 157 12.03 10.71 -10.62
C GLY A 157 12.78 10.47 -11.94
N ILE A 158 14.07 10.81 -12.05
CA ILE A 158 14.87 10.60 -13.27
C ILE A 158 16.32 10.21 -12.96
N ALA A 159 16.85 9.24 -13.71
CA ALA A 159 18.23 8.79 -13.60
C ALA A 159 18.83 8.44 -14.98
N ARG A 160 20.17 8.51 -15.09
CA ARG A 160 20.93 8.08 -16.28
C ARG A 160 21.92 6.98 -15.90
N TRP A 161 22.18 6.03 -16.80
CA TRP A 161 23.22 5.02 -16.63
C TRP A 161 24.57 5.51 -17.21
N ASN A 162 25.58 5.64 -16.36
CA ASN A 162 26.90 6.14 -16.77
C ASN A 162 27.84 5.07 -17.37
N GLY A 163 27.36 3.83 -17.54
CA GLY A 163 28.15 2.66 -17.92
C GLY A 163 28.48 1.71 -16.75
N SER A 164 28.41 2.21 -15.50
CA SER A 164 28.79 1.47 -14.28
C SER A 164 27.82 1.63 -13.10
N ALA A 165 27.11 2.75 -13.03
CA ALA A 165 26.10 3.06 -12.02
C ALA A 165 25.02 3.99 -12.59
N PHE A 166 23.90 4.09 -11.89
CA PHE A 166 22.93 5.16 -12.12
C PHE A 166 23.36 6.47 -11.44
N GLU A 167 23.09 7.60 -12.09
CA GLU A 167 23.33 8.95 -11.59
C GLU A 167 22.04 9.77 -11.66
N ALA A 168 21.83 10.66 -10.68
CA ALA A 168 20.78 11.65 -10.72
C ALA A 168 20.99 12.64 -11.89
N PHE A 169 19.91 12.98 -12.58
CA PHE A 169 19.96 13.95 -13.67
C PHE A 169 19.72 15.36 -13.11
N GLY A 170 20.80 16.06 -12.74
CA GLY A 170 20.70 17.30 -11.94
C GLY A 170 20.38 16.97 -10.48
N THR A 171 19.46 17.72 -9.86
CA THR A 171 18.82 17.32 -8.59
C THR A 171 17.57 16.46 -8.81
N GLY A 172 17.22 16.16 -10.06
CA GLY A 172 15.93 15.59 -10.44
C GLY A 172 14.76 16.55 -10.28
N PHE A 173 13.55 16.00 -10.33
CA PHE A 173 12.28 16.75 -10.30
C PHE A 173 11.76 17.01 -8.88
N SER A 174 10.88 18.00 -8.74
CA SER A 174 10.28 18.38 -7.46
C SER A 174 8.81 18.76 -7.58
N GLY A 175 8.10 18.66 -6.45
CA GLY A 175 6.67 18.94 -6.34
C GLY A 175 5.78 17.98 -7.12
N THR A 176 4.50 18.32 -7.18
CA THR A 176 3.48 17.73 -8.06
C THR A 176 2.85 18.85 -8.88
N SER A 177 2.31 18.52 -10.05
CA SER A 177 1.46 19.45 -10.84
C SER A 177 -0.03 19.21 -10.60
N ASP A 178 -0.41 18.05 -10.06
CA ASP A 178 -1.77 17.76 -9.58
C ASP A 178 -1.94 18.18 -8.11
N PHE A 179 -3.01 18.93 -7.83
CA PHE A 179 -3.40 19.39 -6.50
C PHE A 179 -3.91 18.25 -5.60
N TYR A 180 -4.39 17.14 -6.18
CA TYR A 180 -4.90 15.98 -5.45
C TYR A 180 -3.81 14.94 -5.11
N ASP A 181 -2.57 15.13 -5.58
CA ASP A 181 -1.46 14.21 -5.35
C ASP A 181 -0.68 14.51 -4.07
N TYR A 182 -1.24 14.10 -2.94
CA TYR A 182 -0.65 14.26 -1.60
C TYR A 182 0.67 13.51 -1.38
N SER A 183 1.18 12.74 -2.34
CA SER A 183 2.38 11.92 -2.17
C SER A 183 3.69 12.72 -2.09
N ASN A 184 3.73 13.95 -2.62
CA ASN A 184 4.94 14.79 -2.72
C ASN A 184 6.13 14.10 -3.43
N ILE A 185 5.84 13.11 -4.29
CA ILE A 185 6.84 12.43 -5.12
C ILE A 185 6.58 12.81 -6.58
N ALA A 186 7.50 13.59 -7.15
CA ALA A 186 7.53 13.86 -8.57
C ALA A 186 7.63 12.54 -9.36
N LYS A 187 6.82 12.41 -10.42
CA LYS A 187 6.74 11.22 -11.26
C LYS A 187 7.03 11.59 -12.70
N VAL A 188 8.09 11.05 -13.28
CA VAL A 188 8.21 11.01 -14.74
C VAL A 188 7.27 9.92 -15.25
N HIS A 189 6.51 10.24 -16.29
CA HIS A 189 5.57 9.33 -16.93
C HIS A 189 6.04 8.86 -18.30
N ASP A 190 6.61 9.75 -19.12
CA ASP A 190 7.16 9.38 -20.42
C ASP A 190 8.44 10.16 -20.79
N LEU A 191 9.20 9.58 -21.74
CA LEU A 191 10.50 10.08 -22.21
C LEU A 191 10.59 9.89 -23.73
N ASP A 192 10.98 10.94 -24.46
CA ASP A 192 11.15 10.92 -25.92
C ASP A 192 12.41 11.72 -26.32
N VAL A 193 13.05 11.37 -27.44
CA VAL A 193 14.31 11.98 -27.90
C VAL A 193 14.20 12.37 -29.37
N VAL A 194 14.17 13.68 -29.62
CA VAL A 194 13.95 14.27 -30.96
C VAL A 194 14.93 15.41 -31.18
N SER A 195 15.66 15.41 -32.31
CA SER A 195 16.66 16.43 -32.67
C SER A 195 17.54 16.91 -31.49
N ASP A 196 18.35 16.00 -30.93
CA ASP A 196 19.24 16.24 -29.78
C ASP A 196 18.53 16.84 -28.54
N THR A 197 17.22 16.61 -28.41
CA THR A 197 16.40 17.11 -27.31
C THR A 197 15.70 15.95 -26.62
N LEU A 198 16.10 15.69 -25.37
CA LEU A 198 15.36 14.82 -24.46
C LEU A 198 14.14 15.59 -23.93
N TYR A 199 12.95 15.12 -24.25
CA TYR A 199 11.70 15.58 -23.67
C TYR A 199 11.28 14.67 -22.52
N VAL A 200 10.78 15.26 -21.44
CA VAL A 200 10.36 14.54 -20.23
C VAL A 200 8.97 15.03 -19.82
N SER A 201 8.01 14.12 -19.72
CA SER A 201 6.65 14.41 -19.22
C SER A 201 6.41 13.82 -17.84
N GLY A 202 5.44 14.38 -17.10
CA GLY A 202 4.97 13.74 -15.89
C GLY A 202 4.11 14.57 -14.97
N ASN A 203 4.18 14.21 -13.69
CA ASN A 203 3.61 14.94 -12.57
C ASN A 203 4.74 15.56 -11.76
N PHE A 204 5.03 16.83 -12.03
CA PHE A 204 6.06 17.63 -11.37
C PHE A 204 5.80 19.12 -11.64
N SER A 205 6.26 19.98 -10.72
CA SER A 205 6.17 21.44 -10.83
C SER A 205 7.53 22.16 -10.80
N GLY A 206 8.64 21.42 -10.59
CA GLY A 206 9.99 21.96 -10.69
C GLY A 206 11.05 20.94 -11.14
N PHE A 207 12.16 21.46 -11.68
CA PHE A 207 13.37 20.71 -12.04
C PHE A 207 14.61 21.58 -11.75
N ASN A 208 15.51 21.11 -10.88
CA ASN A 208 16.48 21.99 -10.21
C ASN A 208 15.76 23.23 -9.63
N ASP A 209 16.27 24.44 -9.87
CA ASP A 209 15.64 25.71 -9.47
C ASP A 209 14.58 26.25 -10.47
N LEU A 210 14.28 25.52 -11.55
CA LEU A 210 13.36 25.98 -12.59
C LEU A 210 11.93 25.49 -12.32
N VAL A 211 10.95 26.39 -12.40
CA VAL A 211 9.52 26.03 -12.40
C VAL A 211 9.16 25.43 -13.75
N VAL A 212 8.72 24.16 -13.73
CA VAL A 212 8.40 23.35 -14.92
C VAL A 212 7.18 22.53 -14.59
N ASN A 213 6.04 22.80 -15.25
CA ASN A 213 4.80 22.10 -14.97
C ASN A 213 4.57 21.02 -16.03
N SER A 214 4.81 19.77 -15.64
CA SER A 214 4.55 18.55 -16.41
C SER A 214 5.30 18.31 -17.73
N LEU A 215 6.04 19.28 -18.32
CA LEU A 215 6.81 19.07 -19.55
C LEU A 215 8.16 19.85 -19.61
N LEU A 216 9.27 19.11 -19.56
CA LEU A 216 10.65 19.61 -19.69
C LEU A 216 11.22 19.28 -21.08
N ALA A 217 12.08 20.15 -21.62
CA ALA A 217 12.98 19.83 -22.73
C ALA A 217 14.44 20.10 -22.34
N TRP A 218 15.34 19.18 -22.70
CA TRP A 218 16.75 19.21 -22.33
C TRP A 218 17.65 18.92 -23.54
N GLN A 219 18.63 19.81 -23.77
CA GLN A 219 19.71 19.70 -24.76
C GLN A 219 21.08 19.77 -24.06
N PRO A 220 22.21 19.39 -24.67
CA PRO A 220 23.53 19.44 -24.00
C PRO A 220 23.95 20.86 -23.58
N THR A 221 23.31 21.89 -24.16
CA THR A 221 23.49 23.33 -23.87
C THR A 221 22.67 23.84 -22.68
N GLY A 222 21.65 23.10 -22.22
CA GLY A 222 20.76 23.52 -21.14
C GLY A 222 19.36 22.90 -21.21
N TYR A 223 18.52 23.21 -20.23
CA TYR A 223 17.15 22.72 -20.11
C TYR A 223 16.16 23.89 -19.97
N ARG A 224 14.90 23.67 -20.37
CA ARG A 224 13.82 24.65 -20.31
C ARG A 224 12.47 24.00 -20.00
N ASN A 225 11.60 24.78 -19.37
CA ASN A 225 10.17 24.54 -19.39
C ASN A 225 9.67 24.65 -20.84
N VAL A 226 8.89 23.68 -21.31
CA VAL A 226 8.30 23.72 -22.67
C VAL A 226 7.01 24.54 -22.65
N ALA A 227 6.19 24.36 -21.60
CA ALA A 227 4.91 25.00 -21.43
C ALA A 227 4.37 24.80 -20.00
N ASN A 228 3.59 25.74 -19.47
CA ASN A 228 2.91 25.57 -18.19
C ASN A 228 1.59 24.84 -18.38
N ILE A 229 1.61 23.52 -18.19
CA ILE A 229 0.43 22.64 -18.27
C ILE A 229 -0.24 22.57 -16.88
N ASP A 230 -1.57 22.61 -16.83
CA ASP A 230 -2.34 22.67 -15.57
C ASP A 230 -2.69 21.31 -14.95
N SER A 231 -2.16 20.21 -15.48
CA SER A 231 -2.41 18.85 -15.02
C SER A 231 -1.23 17.91 -15.28
N SER A 232 -1.34 16.68 -14.76
CA SER A 232 -0.34 15.61 -14.94
C SER A 232 -0.26 15.17 -16.40
N LEU A 233 0.90 15.30 -17.04
CA LEU A 233 1.10 14.87 -18.42
C LEU A 233 1.57 13.41 -18.46
N TYR A 234 0.64 12.50 -18.74
CA TYR A 234 0.90 11.04 -18.74
C TYR A 234 1.65 10.55 -19.98
N GLN A 235 1.47 11.22 -21.13
CA GLN A 235 2.14 10.88 -22.39
C GLN A 235 2.18 12.12 -23.30
N PHE A 236 3.06 12.10 -24.29
CA PHE A 236 3.12 13.07 -25.38
C PHE A 236 3.74 12.39 -26.60
N ALA A 237 3.75 13.10 -27.73
CA ALA A 237 4.37 12.64 -28.97
C ALA A 237 5.18 13.80 -29.58
N ALA A 238 6.49 13.65 -29.78
CA ALA A 238 7.32 14.66 -30.40
C ALA A 238 7.81 14.25 -31.81
N THR A 239 8.00 15.24 -32.67
CA THR A 239 8.70 15.14 -33.96
C THR A 239 9.46 16.44 -34.23
N ASP A 240 10.38 16.44 -35.20
CA ASP A 240 11.20 17.62 -35.53
C ASP A 240 10.38 18.89 -35.87
N GLU A 241 9.10 18.72 -36.25
CA GLU A 241 8.18 19.82 -36.57
C GLU A 241 7.25 20.25 -35.43
N ALA A 242 6.98 19.38 -34.46
CA ALA A 242 5.92 19.61 -33.46
C ALA A 242 5.99 18.70 -32.22
N VAL A 243 5.40 19.17 -31.13
CA VAL A 243 5.04 18.33 -29.97
C VAL A 243 3.52 18.28 -29.87
N VAL A 244 2.94 17.11 -29.68
CA VAL A 244 1.51 16.90 -29.42
C VAL A 244 1.35 16.38 -27.99
N VAL A 245 0.40 16.95 -27.25
CA VAL A 245 0.03 16.52 -25.89
C VAL A 245 -1.44 16.11 -25.84
N SER A 246 -1.73 15.11 -25.00
CA SER A 246 -3.06 14.57 -24.75
C SER A 246 -3.27 14.24 -23.27
N GLY A 247 -4.50 14.26 -22.79
CA GLY A 247 -4.84 13.85 -21.43
C GLY A 247 -5.89 14.74 -20.79
N GLU A 248 -5.79 14.96 -19.48
CA GLU A 248 -6.64 15.88 -18.70
C GLU A 248 -6.13 17.34 -18.80
N VAL A 249 -5.62 17.75 -19.97
CA VAL A 249 -5.02 19.08 -20.19
C VAL A 249 -6.13 20.09 -20.48
N LEU A 250 -6.36 21.02 -19.55
CA LEU A 250 -7.42 22.03 -19.64
C LEU A 250 -6.88 23.43 -19.98
N SER A 251 -5.60 23.68 -19.71
CA SER A 251 -4.89 24.86 -20.19
C SER A 251 -3.39 24.66 -20.33
N ILE A 252 -2.80 25.43 -21.25
CA ILE A 252 -1.37 25.52 -21.48
C ILE A 252 -0.99 26.99 -21.55
N ASP A 253 -0.06 27.44 -20.71
CA ASP A 253 0.39 28.84 -20.60
C ASP A 253 -0.78 29.84 -20.45
N ASN A 254 -1.81 29.45 -19.68
CA ASN A 254 -3.08 30.17 -19.47
C ASN A 254 -4.01 30.25 -20.71
N THR A 255 -3.68 29.56 -21.81
CA THR A 255 -4.57 29.36 -22.95
C THR A 255 -5.43 28.12 -22.72
N ALA A 256 -6.75 28.23 -22.81
CA ALA A 256 -7.65 27.10 -22.61
C ALA A 256 -7.50 26.04 -23.73
N ILE A 257 -7.35 24.78 -23.34
CA ILE A 257 -7.16 23.62 -24.21
C ILE A 257 -8.33 22.64 -24.05
N ASP A 258 -8.78 22.05 -25.15
CA ASP A 258 -9.83 21.02 -25.18
C ASP A 258 -9.18 19.63 -25.25
N TYR A 259 -8.46 19.27 -24.17
CA TYR A 259 -7.74 17.99 -23.95
C TYR A 259 -6.57 17.64 -24.90
N PHE A 260 -6.48 18.27 -26.08
CA PHE A 260 -5.48 17.99 -27.10
C PHE A 260 -4.88 19.27 -27.69
N ALA A 261 -3.56 19.38 -27.68
CA ALA A 261 -2.85 20.52 -28.25
C ALA A 261 -1.60 20.12 -29.04
N ARG A 262 -1.26 20.91 -30.06
CA ARG A 262 -0.02 20.83 -30.83
C ARG A 262 0.79 22.10 -30.65
N TRP A 263 2.01 21.96 -30.17
CA TRP A 263 3.04 22.98 -30.28
C TRP A 263 3.63 22.94 -31.68
N GLN A 264 3.56 24.04 -32.41
CA GLN A 264 4.22 24.20 -33.70
C GLN A 264 4.79 25.63 -33.82
N GLN A 265 6.04 25.75 -34.30
CA GLN A 265 6.70 27.05 -34.53
C GLN A 265 6.68 28.02 -33.32
N GLY A 266 6.68 27.48 -32.09
CA GLY A 266 6.68 28.28 -30.86
C GLY A 266 5.30 28.61 -30.29
N VAL A 267 4.21 28.16 -30.90
CA VAL A 267 2.83 28.45 -30.47
C VAL A 267 2.05 27.15 -30.23
N TRP A 268 1.23 27.14 -29.17
CA TRP A 268 0.28 26.05 -28.91
C TRP A 268 -1.04 26.28 -29.63
N HIS A 269 -1.52 25.26 -30.31
CA HIS A 269 -2.80 25.24 -31.01
C HIS A 269 -3.67 24.09 -30.52
N ASN A 270 -4.94 24.36 -30.23
CA ASN A 270 -5.94 23.30 -30.00
C ASN A 270 -6.04 22.38 -31.22
N LEU A 271 -6.03 21.06 -31.00
CA LEU A 271 -6.31 20.07 -32.03
C LEU A 271 -7.77 19.62 -31.92
N PRO A 272 -8.70 20.14 -32.75
CA PRO A 272 -10.12 19.83 -32.61
C PRO A 272 -10.39 18.34 -32.88
N MET A 273 -11.02 17.67 -31.91
CA MET A 273 -11.43 16.28 -32.05
C MET A 273 -12.74 16.15 -32.85
N PRO A 274 -12.91 15.07 -33.65
CA PRO A 274 -14.09 14.87 -34.48
C PRO A 274 -15.33 14.41 -33.69
N GLN A 275 -15.18 14.11 -32.40
CA GLN A 275 -16.25 13.86 -31.43
C GLN A 275 -15.72 14.09 -30.01
N TYR A 276 -16.59 14.20 -29.00
CA TYR A 276 -16.15 14.25 -27.59
C TYR A 276 -15.48 12.93 -27.21
N ILE A 277 -14.28 12.99 -26.64
CA ILE A 277 -13.51 11.84 -26.19
C ILE A 277 -13.25 11.98 -24.69
N TYR A 278 -13.26 10.86 -23.96
CA TYR A 278 -12.85 10.85 -22.55
C TYR A 278 -11.36 11.22 -22.44
N PRO A 279 -10.95 12.09 -21.51
CA PRO A 279 -9.54 12.33 -21.26
C PRO A 279 -8.84 11.06 -20.77
N GLY A 280 -7.51 11.03 -20.88
CA GLY A 280 -6.71 9.82 -20.73
C GLY A 280 -6.57 9.01 -22.03
N GLN A 281 -6.47 9.69 -23.18
CA GLN A 281 -6.06 9.06 -24.43
C GLN A 281 -4.57 9.22 -24.69
N GLU A 282 -4.01 8.17 -25.25
CA GLU A 282 -2.60 8.08 -25.62
C GLU A 282 -2.33 8.57 -27.04
N THR A 283 -1.19 9.24 -27.19
CA THR A 283 -0.66 9.84 -28.42
C THR A 283 0.59 9.11 -28.86
N HIS A 284 0.66 8.76 -30.15
CA HIS A 284 1.67 7.87 -30.72
C HIS A 284 2.23 8.44 -32.03
N VAL A 285 3.48 8.14 -32.40
CA VAL A 285 4.08 8.53 -33.69
C VAL A 285 4.50 7.28 -34.46
N LEU A 286 3.94 7.07 -35.65
CA LEU A 286 4.38 6.05 -36.59
C LEU A 286 4.67 6.74 -37.94
N SER A 287 5.84 6.54 -38.55
CA SER A 287 6.26 7.22 -39.79
C SER A 287 6.00 8.73 -39.81
N ASN A 288 6.43 9.46 -38.77
CA ASN A 288 6.21 10.92 -38.58
C ASN A 288 4.71 11.35 -38.67
N THR A 289 3.78 10.41 -38.47
CA THR A 289 2.33 10.64 -38.45
C THR A 289 1.83 10.41 -37.03
N PHE A 290 1.08 11.37 -36.49
CA PHE A 290 0.47 11.22 -35.17
C PHE A 290 -0.74 10.27 -35.22
N TYR A 291 -0.80 9.34 -34.27
CA TYR A 291 -1.91 8.42 -34.05
C TYR A 291 -2.51 8.66 -32.66
N ILE A 292 -3.84 8.55 -32.56
CA ILE A 292 -4.58 8.62 -31.30
C ILE A 292 -5.54 7.45 -31.20
N ARG A 293 -5.72 6.99 -29.97
CA ARG A 293 -6.58 5.86 -29.62
C ARG A 293 -7.82 6.36 -28.90
N GLN A 294 -8.92 5.61 -29.00
CA GLN A 294 -10.15 5.86 -28.25
C GLN A 294 -10.79 4.52 -27.87
N PRO A 295 -10.87 4.16 -26.57
CA PRO A 295 -11.70 3.06 -26.11
C PRO A 295 -13.19 3.43 -26.26
N ILE A 296 -13.98 2.44 -26.65
CA ILE A 296 -15.41 2.53 -26.88
C ILE A 296 -16.06 1.51 -25.94
N TYR A 297 -16.85 2.01 -24.98
CA TYR A 297 -17.42 1.21 -23.89
C TYR A 297 -18.85 0.73 -24.17
N ASP A 298 -19.61 1.47 -24.99
CA ASP A 298 -21.04 1.21 -25.26
C ASP A 298 -21.31 0.04 -26.21
N GLN A 299 -20.32 -0.36 -27.02
CA GLN A 299 -20.42 -1.47 -27.98
C GLN A 299 -19.66 -2.73 -27.57
N GLY A 300 -19.37 -2.86 -26.27
CA GLY A 300 -18.36 -3.78 -25.73
C GLY A 300 -16.95 -3.24 -25.99
N LEU A 301 -16.02 -3.50 -25.07
CA LEU A 301 -14.65 -2.94 -25.10
C LEU A 301 -13.99 -3.12 -26.47
N LYS A 302 -13.82 -2.00 -27.17
CA LYS A 302 -13.22 -1.87 -28.50
C LYS A 302 -12.34 -0.62 -28.52
N THR A 303 -11.40 -0.56 -29.45
CA THR A 303 -10.60 0.64 -29.68
C THR A 303 -10.81 1.14 -31.11
N LYS A 304 -11.03 2.45 -31.24
CA LYS A 304 -10.97 3.17 -32.51
C LYS A 304 -9.62 3.85 -32.62
N ILE A 305 -9.00 3.75 -33.80
CA ILE A 305 -7.74 4.42 -34.12
C ILE A 305 -8.03 5.62 -35.02
N TYR A 306 -7.36 6.72 -34.74
CA TYR A 306 -7.33 7.93 -35.54
C TYR A 306 -5.89 8.24 -35.96
N HIS A 307 -5.69 8.80 -37.15
CA HIS A 307 -4.40 9.26 -37.63
C HIS A 307 -4.51 10.70 -38.16
N TRP A 308 -3.47 11.51 -37.95
CA TRP A 308 -3.44 12.90 -38.37
C TRP A 308 -3.02 13.03 -39.83
N ALA A 309 -3.93 13.47 -40.70
CA ALA A 309 -3.65 13.69 -42.11
C ALA A 309 -4.48 14.85 -42.69
N ALA A 310 -3.91 15.58 -43.65
CA ALA A 310 -4.54 16.75 -44.29
C ALA A 310 -5.11 17.78 -43.28
N ASN A 311 -4.40 17.99 -42.16
CA ASN A 311 -4.79 18.84 -41.03
C ASN A 311 -6.12 18.45 -40.33
N ASN A 312 -6.43 17.15 -40.29
CA ASN A 312 -7.59 16.61 -39.57
C ASN A 312 -7.30 15.22 -38.99
N TRP A 313 -8.10 14.80 -38.01
CA TRP A 313 -8.11 13.42 -37.49
C TRP A 313 -8.95 12.52 -38.37
N LEU A 314 -8.30 11.68 -39.17
CA LEU A 314 -8.96 10.65 -39.98
C LEU A 314 -9.14 9.38 -39.14
N ALA A 315 -10.36 8.89 -39.05
CA ALA A 315 -10.65 7.60 -38.42
C ALA A 315 -10.24 6.44 -39.33
N ASP A 316 -9.59 5.42 -38.77
CA ASP A 316 -9.42 4.14 -39.45
C ASP A 316 -10.78 3.44 -39.68
N PRO A 317 -10.96 2.68 -40.77
CA PRO A 317 -12.26 2.19 -41.21
C PRO A 317 -12.86 1.07 -40.34
N SER A 318 -12.09 0.51 -39.41
CA SER A 318 -12.45 -0.66 -38.59
C SER A 318 -12.08 -0.45 -37.12
N LEU A 319 -12.89 -0.99 -36.21
CA LEU A 319 -12.56 -1.04 -34.78
C LEU A 319 -11.69 -2.26 -34.45
N ILE A 320 -10.74 -2.07 -33.55
CA ILE A 320 -10.01 -3.13 -32.85
C ILE A 320 -10.91 -3.68 -31.73
N THR A 321 -10.90 -4.99 -31.47
CA THR A 321 -11.63 -5.59 -30.33
C THR A 321 -10.73 -5.67 -29.09
N GLY A 322 -11.21 -5.15 -27.96
CA GLY A 322 -10.43 -4.90 -26.75
C GLY A 322 -9.97 -3.44 -26.62
N SER A 323 -9.46 -3.08 -25.43
CA SER A 323 -8.68 -1.85 -25.25
C SER A 323 -7.27 -2.07 -25.77
N ALA A 324 -6.76 -1.17 -26.61
CA ALA A 324 -5.38 -1.24 -27.07
C ALA A 324 -4.41 -0.73 -26.01
N ILE A 325 -3.26 -1.39 -25.87
CA ILE A 325 -2.24 -1.13 -24.84
C ILE A 325 -1.01 -0.44 -25.43
N ASP A 326 -0.60 -0.74 -26.67
CA ASP A 326 0.40 0.05 -27.40
C ASP A 326 0.18 0.07 -28.94
N LEU A 327 0.90 0.94 -29.64
CA LEU A 327 0.95 1.09 -31.11
C LEU A 327 2.42 1.15 -31.56
N VAL A 328 2.83 0.22 -32.42
CA VAL A 328 4.24 0.15 -32.90
C VAL A 328 4.29 0.00 -34.42
N GLU A 329 5.40 0.39 -35.05
CA GLU A 329 5.64 0.19 -36.49
C GLU A 329 6.75 -0.83 -36.71
N TRP A 330 6.51 -1.82 -37.57
CA TRP A 330 7.53 -2.76 -38.02
C TRP A 330 7.33 -3.08 -39.51
N ASN A 331 8.41 -3.14 -40.29
CA ASN A 331 8.36 -3.33 -41.76
C ASN A 331 7.38 -2.39 -42.48
N SER A 332 7.29 -1.13 -42.03
CA SER A 332 6.33 -0.10 -42.50
C SER A 332 4.86 -0.52 -42.43
N GLN A 333 4.52 -1.42 -41.50
CA GLN A 333 3.15 -1.75 -41.11
C GLN A 333 2.93 -1.33 -39.65
N ALA A 334 1.77 -0.75 -39.36
CA ALA A 334 1.37 -0.46 -37.99
C ALA A 334 0.78 -1.70 -37.32
N TYR A 335 1.21 -1.97 -36.08
CA TYR A 335 0.71 -3.03 -35.21
C TYR A 335 0.12 -2.43 -33.94
N ALA A 336 -0.85 -3.13 -33.35
CA ALA A 336 -1.46 -2.75 -32.09
C ALA A 336 -1.68 -4.00 -31.24
N ALA A 337 -1.34 -3.93 -29.96
CA ALA A 337 -1.72 -4.97 -29.00
C ALA A 337 -2.97 -4.53 -28.23
N THR A 338 -3.86 -5.48 -27.93
CA THR A 338 -4.85 -5.39 -26.84
C THR A 338 -4.52 -6.44 -25.78
N ASN A 339 -5.12 -6.36 -24.60
CA ASN A 339 -4.86 -7.29 -23.49
C ASN A 339 -4.96 -8.80 -23.85
N SER A 340 -5.57 -9.18 -24.99
CA SER A 340 -5.71 -10.59 -25.39
C SER A 340 -5.32 -10.89 -26.84
N GLN A 341 -4.85 -9.91 -27.63
CA GLN A 341 -4.71 -10.08 -29.09
C GLN A 341 -3.73 -9.10 -29.72
N LEU A 342 -2.87 -9.59 -30.62
CA LEU A 342 -2.07 -8.77 -31.54
C LEU A 342 -2.87 -8.45 -32.82
N TRP A 343 -2.75 -7.23 -33.33
CA TRP A 343 -3.41 -6.75 -34.55
C TRP A 343 -2.42 -6.10 -35.51
N GLN A 344 -2.68 -6.22 -36.81
CA GLN A 344 -1.92 -5.57 -37.89
C GLN A 344 -2.86 -4.71 -38.74
N ARG A 345 -2.43 -3.49 -39.06
CA ARG A 345 -3.12 -2.58 -39.97
C ARG A 345 -2.95 -3.01 -41.42
N SER A 346 -3.99 -2.83 -42.22
CA SER A 346 -4.01 -3.05 -43.66
C SER A 346 -4.82 -1.96 -44.35
N ASN A 347 -4.77 -1.90 -45.68
CA ASN A 347 -5.59 -0.97 -46.48
C ASN A 347 -7.11 -1.13 -46.27
N ALA A 348 -7.57 -2.26 -45.73
CA ALA A 348 -8.98 -2.53 -45.42
C ALA A 348 -9.34 -2.29 -43.94
N GLY A 349 -8.37 -1.96 -43.08
CA GLY A 349 -8.52 -1.88 -41.63
C GLY A 349 -7.62 -2.86 -40.87
N TRP A 350 -7.94 -3.10 -39.61
CA TRP A 350 -7.17 -3.88 -38.64
C TRP A 350 -7.57 -5.35 -38.64
N ASN A 351 -6.59 -6.24 -38.73
CA ASN A 351 -6.76 -7.70 -38.72
C ASN A 351 -6.07 -8.31 -37.50
N SER A 352 -6.72 -9.25 -36.83
CA SER A 352 -6.17 -9.98 -35.68
C SER A 352 -5.14 -11.03 -36.13
N ILE A 353 -3.94 -11.02 -35.53
CA ILE A 353 -2.91 -12.04 -35.74
C ILE A 353 -3.10 -13.15 -34.70
N ASN A 354 -3.37 -14.37 -35.18
CA ASN A 354 -3.46 -15.56 -34.34
C ASN A 354 -2.06 -16.11 -34.07
N LEU A 355 -1.47 -15.68 -32.96
CA LEU A 355 -0.18 -16.18 -32.47
C LEU A 355 -0.34 -17.62 -31.92
N PRO A 356 0.61 -18.54 -32.15
CA PRO A 356 0.54 -19.93 -31.69
C PRO A 356 0.92 -20.08 -30.19
N MET A 357 0.25 -19.32 -29.32
CA MET A 357 0.39 -19.37 -27.86
C MET A 357 -0.95 -19.01 -27.20
N GLU A 358 -1.15 -19.44 -25.95
CA GLU A 358 -2.26 -18.93 -25.14
C GLU A 358 -1.90 -17.54 -24.61
N ILE A 359 -2.86 -16.61 -24.63
CA ILE A 359 -2.68 -15.23 -24.16
C ILE A 359 -3.68 -14.97 -23.04
N ALA A 360 -3.20 -14.85 -21.80
CA ALA A 360 -4.01 -14.42 -20.65
C ALA A 360 -3.98 -12.90 -20.48
N ALA A 361 -2.82 -12.29 -20.70
CA ALA A 361 -2.63 -10.84 -20.78
C ALA A 361 -1.55 -10.50 -21.82
N ILE A 362 -1.69 -9.36 -22.50
CA ILE A 362 -0.56 -8.60 -23.05
C ILE A 362 -0.50 -7.30 -22.25
N ASN A 363 0.71 -6.93 -21.81
CA ASN A 363 0.99 -5.76 -20.97
C ASN A 363 1.83 -4.70 -21.70
N ALA A 364 2.71 -5.10 -22.61
CA ALA A 364 3.50 -4.21 -23.47
C ALA A 364 3.87 -4.90 -24.80
N ILE A 365 4.16 -4.10 -25.82
CA ILE A 365 4.69 -4.54 -27.11
C ILE A 365 5.73 -3.52 -27.58
N GLU A 366 6.77 -3.98 -28.26
CA GLU A 366 7.82 -3.11 -28.83
C GLU A 366 8.32 -3.67 -30.17
N ALA A 367 8.72 -2.79 -31.09
CA ALA A 367 9.28 -3.16 -32.37
C ALA A 367 10.83 -3.23 -32.32
N SER A 368 11.40 -4.04 -33.19
CA SER A 368 12.84 -4.08 -33.50
C SER A 368 13.03 -4.14 -35.01
N SER A 369 14.27 -4.08 -35.51
CA SER A 369 14.49 -4.23 -36.96
C SER A 369 14.03 -5.60 -37.50
N ASN A 370 13.97 -6.63 -36.65
CA ASN A 370 13.76 -8.02 -37.03
C ASN A 370 12.41 -8.62 -36.62
N GLY A 371 11.61 -7.96 -35.78
CA GLY A 371 10.35 -8.51 -35.30
C GLY A 371 9.69 -7.68 -34.20
N LEU A 372 8.69 -8.27 -33.53
CA LEU A 372 7.99 -7.65 -32.41
C LEU A 372 8.29 -8.41 -31.11
N TYR A 373 8.64 -7.68 -30.06
CA TYR A 373 8.66 -8.18 -28.70
C TYR A 373 7.29 -7.99 -28.06
N LEU A 374 6.75 -9.02 -27.41
CA LEU A 374 5.49 -8.93 -26.64
C LEU A 374 5.74 -9.38 -25.21
N ALA A 375 5.29 -8.59 -24.25
CA ALA A 375 5.34 -8.91 -22.82
C ALA A 375 3.93 -8.97 -22.21
N GLY A 376 3.71 -9.87 -21.27
CA GLY A 376 2.37 -10.24 -20.82
C GLY A 376 2.37 -11.48 -19.94
N ASP A 377 1.26 -12.22 -19.96
CA ASP A 377 1.15 -13.56 -19.36
C ASP A 377 0.69 -14.55 -20.44
N PHE A 378 1.60 -15.45 -20.82
CA PHE A 378 1.43 -16.36 -21.95
C PHE A 378 1.69 -17.82 -21.58
N THR A 379 1.02 -18.74 -22.29
CA THR A 379 1.43 -20.16 -22.34
C THR A 379 1.96 -20.49 -23.73
N LEU A 380 3.27 -20.71 -23.85
CA LEU A 380 3.89 -21.19 -25.10
C LEU A 380 4.26 -22.66 -24.94
N ASN A 381 3.75 -23.52 -25.83
CA ASN A 381 3.99 -24.98 -25.81
C ASN A 381 3.69 -25.66 -24.46
N GLY A 382 2.70 -25.16 -23.71
CA GLY A 382 2.34 -25.68 -22.38
C GLY A 382 3.29 -25.24 -21.26
N GLN A 383 4.15 -24.25 -21.47
CA GLN A 383 5.01 -23.64 -20.46
C GLN A 383 4.69 -22.14 -20.32
N PRO A 384 4.81 -21.57 -19.10
CA PRO A 384 4.61 -20.13 -18.91
C PRO A 384 5.71 -19.32 -19.61
N SER A 385 5.36 -18.10 -20.01
CA SER A 385 6.26 -17.09 -20.56
C SER A 385 5.73 -15.70 -20.26
N GLN A 386 6.61 -14.76 -19.95
CA GLN A 386 6.27 -13.34 -19.73
C GLN A 386 6.86 -12.40 -20.79
N LEU A 387 7.81 -12.90 -21.62
CA LEU A 387 8.35 -12.18 -22.77
C LEU A 387 8.56 -13.14 -23.95
N VAL A 388 7.97 -12.83 -25.09
CA VAL A 388 8.19 -13.53 -26.36
C VAL A 388 8.67 -12.58 -27.45
N PHE A 389 9.37 -13.12 -28.43
CA PHE A 389 9.71 -12.45 -29.69
C PHE A 389 9.05 -13.14 -30.87
N TRP A 390 8.52 -12.36 -31.81
CA TRP A 390 7.83 -12.81 -33.02
C TRP A 390 8.50 -12.23 -34.26
N ASP A 391 9.07 -13.10 -35.11
CA ASP A 391 9.76 -12.73 -36.37
C ASP A 391 8.81 -12.58 -37.58
N GLY A 392 7.49 -12.50 -37.33
CA GLY A 392 6.44 -12.59 -38.34
C GLY A 392 5.94 -14.00 -38.63
N THR A 393 6.69 -15.05 -38.25
CA THR A 393 6.37 -16.46 -38.51
C THR A 393 6.43 -17.32 -37.24
N ASN A 394 7.53 -17.24 -36.50
CA ASN A 394 7.87 -18.08 -35.35
C ASN A 394 7.73 -17.29 -34.03
N LEU A 395 7.47 -17.99 -32.93
CA LEU A 395 7.56 -17.43 -31.57
C LEU A 395 8.75 -18.03 -30.83
N THR A 396 9.52 -17.16 -30.17
CA THR A 396 10.62 -17.52 -29.27
C THR A 396 10.30 -17.00 -27.86
N ASN A 397 10.31 -17.87 -26.85
CA ASN A 397 10.30 -17.45 -25.44
C ASN A 397 11.68 -16.88 -25.08
N LEU A 398 11.71 -15.66 -24.55
CA LEU A 398 12.94 -14.99 -24.09
C LEU A 398 13.02 -14.86 -22.57
N ALA A 399 11.88 -14.81 -21.88
CA ALA A 399 11.86 -14.75 -20.42
C ALA A 399 10.61 -15.38 -19.79
N THR A 400 10.84 -16.13 -18.72
CA THR A 400 9.93 -16.17 -17.57
C THR A 400 10.40 -15.17 -16.51
N THR A 401 9.48 -14.50 -15.84
CA THR A 401 9.78 -13.57 -14.75
C THR A 401 9.02 -13.95 -13.49
N THR A 402 9.70 -13.92 -12.34
CA THR A 402 9.06 -14.10 -11.03
C THR A 402 9.24 -12.88 -10.14
N SER A 403 8.25 -12.68 -9.28
CA SER A 403 8.20 -11.71 -8.20
C SER A 403 7.58 -12.39 -6.98
N HIS A 404 7.34 -11.65 -5.90
CA HIS A 404 6.92 -12.23 -4.63
C HIS A 404 5.63 -11.61 -4.17
N ARG A 405 4.73 -12.45 -3.66
CA ARG A 405 3.43 -12.00 -3.19
C ARG A 405 3.63 -11.10 -1.97
N TRP A 406 3.28 -9.82 -2.10
CA TRP A 406 3.45 -8.85 -1.01
C TRP A 406 2.66 -9.28 0.23
N VAL A 407 3.36 -9.51 1.33
CA VAL A 407 2.78 -9.79 2.65
C VAL A 407 2.32 -8.46 3.25
N TYR A 408 1.01 -8.32 3.44
CA TYR A 408 0.39 -7.12 4.02
C TYR A 408 0.25 -7.20 5.55
N ASP A 409 0.38 -8.41 6.10
CA ASP A 409 -0.08 -8.77 7.43
C ASP A 409 0.62 -10.06 7.88
N LEU A 410 0.99 -10.19 9.15
CA LEU A 410 1.87 -11.24 9.65
C LEU A 410 1.50 -11.64 11.07
N GLY A 411 1.56 -12.94 11.36
CA GLY A 411 1.35 -13.51 12.69
C GLY A 411 2.31 -14.66 12.99
N ASN A 412 2.34 -15.06 14.27
CA ASN A 412 3.10 -16.19 14.79
C ASN A 412 2.14 -17.26 15.35
N LEU A 413 2.16 -18.47 14.78
CA LEU A 413 1.42 -19.62 15.31
C LEU A 413 2.43 -20.72 15.65
N GLN A 414 2.63 -20.97 16.95
CA GLN A 414 3.55 -21.99 17.47
C GLN A 414 5.00 -21.86 16.99
N GLY A 415 5.45 -20.61 16.82
CA GLY A 415 6.79 -20.28 16.30
C GLY A 415 6.88 -20.27 14.78
N SER A 416 5.82 -20.62 14.04
CA SER A 416 5.79 -20.55 12.58
C SER A 416 5.06 -19.29 12.09
N PRO A 417 5.55 -18.66 11.01
CA PRO A 417 4.89 -17.51 10.43
C PRO A 417 3.56 -17.91 9.75
N LEU A 418 2.58 -17.02 9.91
CA LEU A 418 1.29 -16.99 9.25
C LEU A 418 1.21 -15.66 8.50
N VAL A 419 0.89 -15.67 7.21
CA VAL A 419 0.93 -14.48 6.33
C VAL A 419 -0.43 -14.15 5.73
N GLY A 420 -0.73 -12.86 5.63
CA GLY A 420 -1.83 -12.28 4.87
C GLY A 420 -1.35 -11.55 3.63
N PHE A 421 -2.05 -11.72 2.51
CA PHE A 421 -1.73 -11.12 1.20
C PHE A 421 -2.83 -10.18 0.67
N GLY A 422 -2.47 -9.35 -0.32
CA GLY A 422 -3.18 -8.15 -0.77
C GLY A 422 -4.60 -8.30 -1.34
N GLN A 423 -5.24 -7.15 -1.60
CA GLN A 423 -6.68 -7.04 -1.81
C GLN A 423 -7.28 -8.06 -2.80
N ILE A 424 -8.16 -8.90 -2.25
CA ILE A 424 -9.19 -9.75 -2.89
C ILE A 424 -8.88 -10.28 -4.30
N THR A 425 -8.60 -11.58 -4.41
CA THR A 425 -9.25 -12.39 -5.48
C THR A 425 -9.26 -13.89 -5.18
N LYS A 426 -8.21 -14.47 -4.57
CA LYS A 426 -8.13 -15.88 -4.18
C LYS A 426 -6.98 -16.17 -3.19
N THR A 427 -7.29 -16.94 -2.15
CA THR A 427 -6.41 -17.52 -1.12
C THR A 427 -5.32 -16.57 -0.62
N ASN A 428 -5.74 -15.73 0.33
CA ASN A 428 -4.97 -14.64 0.90
C ASN A 428 -4.24 -15.02 2.21
N LEU A 429 -4.52 -16.19 2.80
CA LEU A 429 -3.92 -16.63 4.07
C LEU A 429 -3.12 -17.92 3.87
N GLN A 430 -1.85 -17.92 4.32
CA GLN A 430 -0.99 -19.10 4.30
C GLN A 430 -0.18 -19.26 5.59
N PHE A 431 0.06 -20.50 6.00
CA PHE A 431 0.85 -20.86 7.20
C PHE A 431 2.05 -21.74 6.85
N TRP A 432 3.21 -21.47 7.43
CA TRP A 432 4.42 -22.27 7.21
C TRP A 432 4.45 -23.50 8.16
N ASN A 433 4.24 -24.71 7.62
CA ASN A 433 4.21 -25.93 8.44
C ASN A 433 5.59 -26.45 8.89
N GLY A 434 6.68 -25.74 8.57
CA GLY A 434 8.06 -26.18 8.79
C GLY A 434 8.82 -26.51 7.49
N SER A 435 8.12 -26.89 6.42
CA SER A 435 8.72 -27.24 5.12
C SER A 435 8.05 -26.62 3.88
N ALA A 436 6.78 -26.22 3.97
CA ALA A 436 6.05 -25.56 2.90
C ALA A 436 4.89 -24.69 3.44
N TRP A 437 4.52 -23.65 2.68
CA TRP A 437 3.29 -22.89 2.92
C TRP A 437 2.05 -23.74 2.66
N GLN A 438 1.08 -23.64 3.57
CA GLN A 438 -0.20 -24.32 3.49
C GLN A 438 -1.30 -23.25 3.33
N ASP A 439 -2.13 -23.42 2.31
CA ASP A 439 -3.29 -22.55 2.05
C ASP A 439 -4.35 -22.69 3.15
N LEU A 440 -4.65 -21.59 3.85
CA LEU A 440 -5.72 -21.52 4.86
C LEU A 440 -6.99 -20.81 4.34
N GLY A 441 -6.95 -20.26 3.13
CA GLY A 441 -8.13 -19.74 2.42
C GLY A 441 -8.19 -18.21 2.32
N ASN A 442 -9.42 -17.68 2.26
CA ASN A 442 -9.69 -16.25 2.04
C ASN A 442 -9.85 -15.51 3.37
N ALA A 443 -9.15 -14.39 3.53
CA ALA A 443 -9.42 -13.40 4.57
C ALA A 443 -10.60 -12.48 4.18
N PRO A 444 -11.26 -11.85 5.17
CA PRO A 444 -12.05 -10.63 4.93
C PRO A 444 -11.24 -9.52 4.24
N TYR A 445 -11.95 -8.57 3.62
CA TYR A 445 -11.38 -7.24 3.34
C TYR A 445 -11.10 -6.53 4.68
N ASP A 446 -10.00 -5.78 4.75
CA ASP A 446 -9.48 -5.15 5.99
C ASP A 446 -9.32 -6.11 7.18
N ALA A 447 -8.92 -7.36 6.92
CA ALA A 447 -8.51 -8.30 7.96
C ALA A 447 -7.12 -7.97 8.51
N ARG A 448 -6.83 -8.40 9.75
CA ARG A 448 -5.51 -8.38 10.39
C ARG A 448 -5.22 -9.65 11.18
N LEU A 449 -3.94 -9.97 11.35
CA LEU A 449 -3.42 -11.02 12.22
C LEU A 449 -2.90 -10.41 13.51
N LEU A 450 -3.48 -10.81 14.64
CA LEU A 450 -3.06 -10.35 15.97
C LEU A 450 -2.47 -11.52 16.76
N THR A 451 -1.14 -11.58 16.82
CA THR A 451 -0.41 -12.43 17.77
C THR A 451 -0.45 -11.81 19.15
N THR A 452 -0.83 -12.59 20.16
CA THR A 452 -0.78 -12.16 21.58
C THR A 452 0.19 -12.98 22.42
N ASP A 453 0.52 -14.21 22.00
CA ASP A 453 1.66 -15.00 22.50
C ASP A 453 2.09 -16.08 21.48
N ALA A 454 3.01 -16.97 21.86
CA ALA A 454 3.52 -18.02 20.97
C ALA A 454 2.51 -19.13 20.60
N GLN A 455 1.35 -19.21 21.25
CA GLN A 455 0.27 -20.16 20.99
C GLN A 455 -0.98 -19.49 20.40
N HIS A 456 -1.16 -18.18 20.63
CA HIS A 456 -2.36 -17.43 20.27
C HIS A 456 -2.08 -16.40 19.16
N THR A 457 -2.59 -16.68 17.96
CA THR A 457 -2.82 -15.68 16.90
C THR A 457 -4.28 -15.70 16.47
N TYR A 458 -4.83 -14.50 16.29
CA TYR A 458 -6.22 -14.27 15.91
C TYR A 458 -6.31 -13.65 14.52
N LEU A 459 -7.23 -14.15 13.69
CA LEU A 459 -7.72 -13.40 12.54
C LEU A 459 -8.82 -12.45 13.04
N VAL A 460 -8.69 -11.16 12.75
CA VAL A 460 -9.72 -10.14 13.05
C VAL A 460 -10.13 -9.40 11.77
N GLY A 461 -11.36 -8.88 11.72
CA GLY A 461 -11.86 -8.07 10.60
C GLY A 461 -12.67 -6.86 11.07
N SER A 462 -12.63 -5.77 10.30
CA SER A 462 -13.42 -4.54 10.57
C SER A 462 -14.92 -4.71 10.32
N SER A 463 -15.28 -5.66 9.46
CA SER A 463 -16.61 -5.90 8.92
C SER A 463 -16.94 -7.40 8.87
N PRO A 464 -18.23 -7.81 8.85
CA PRO A 464 -18.59 -9.22 8.80
C PRO A 464 -18.32 -9.85 7.43
N PHE A 465 -17.75 -11.06 7.41
CA PHE A 465 -17.43 -11.79 6.18
C PHE A 465 -17.65 -13.31 6.34
N THR A 466 -17.92 -14.01 5.24
CA THR A 466 -18.26 -15.44 5.19
C THR A 466 -17.16 -16.27 4.51
N THR A 467 -16.67 -17.32 5.16
CA THR A 467 -15.65 -18.22 4.58
C THR A 467 -16.25 -19.32 3.69
N THR A 468 -17.33 -20.00 4.11
CA THR A 468 -18.15 -20.89 3.25
C THR A 468 -19.58 -21.03 3.77
N SER A 469 -20.59 -20.91 2.89
CA SER A 469 -22.05 -21.18 3.06
C SER A 469 -22.83 -20.50 4.21
N SER A 470 -22.21 -20.24 5.35
CA SER A 470 -22.56 -19.24 6.38
C SER A 470 -21.33 -19.06 7.27
N ILE A 471 -20.95 -17.87 7.73
CA ILE A 471 -21.49 -17.11 8.88
C ILE A 471 -20.85 -15.70 8.81
N ALA A 472 -21.48 -14.68 9.40
CA ALA A 472 -20.93 -13.34 9.51
C ALA A 472 -20.33 -13.09 10.91
N SER A 473 -19.00 -13.04 11.01
CA SER A 473 -18.25 -12.89 12.28
C SER A 473 -17.04 -11.96 12.18
N ALA A 474 -16.47 -11.58 13.34
CA ALA A 474 -15.46 -10.52 13.48
C ALA A 474 -14.06 -11.01 13.88
N ILE A 475 -13.96 -12.11 14.62
CA ILE A 475 -12.72 -12.65 15.18
C ILE A 475 -12.77 -14.17 15.29
N TRP A 476 -11.64 -14.80 14.96
CA TRP A 476 -11.38 -16.23 15.06
C TRP A 476 -9.97 -16.43 15.60
N GLN A 477 -9.76 -17.43 16.47
CA GLN A 477 -8.42 -17.86 16.88
C GLN A 477 -7.93 -18.95 15.92
N TYR A 478 -6.65 -18.96 15.55
CA TYR A 478 -6.05 -20.14 14.92
C TYR A 478 -5.72 -21.20 15.97
N ALA A 479 -6.16 -22.42 15.72
CA ALA A 479 -5.76 -23.59 16.50
C ALA A 479 -4.40 -24.14 16.02
N PRO A 480 -3.66 -24.87 16.86
CA PRO A 480 -2.37 -25.52 16.53
C PRO A 480 -2.31 -26.34 15.23
N ASN A 481 -3.45 -26.81 14.73
CA ASN A 481 -3.58 -27.58 13.49
C ASN A 481 -3.84 -26.72 12.24
N GLY A 482 -3.75 -25.39 12.34
CA GLY A 482 -4.04 -24.44 11.26
C GLY A 482 -5.54 -24.17 11.01
N SER A 483 -6.45 -24.80 11.74
CA SER A 483 -7.90 -24.53 11.61
C SER A 483 -8.34 -23.31 12.41
N LEU A 484 -9.38 -22.62 11.93
CA LEU A 484 -10.02 -21.52 12.67
C LEU A 484 -10.93 -22.06 13.78
N SER A 485 -10.96 -21.38 14.92
CA SER A 485 -11.89 -21.63 16.02
C SER A 485 -13.34 -21.34 15.61
N ALA A 486 -14.28 -21.73 16.47
CA ALA A 486 -15.59 -21.08 16.48
C ALA A 486 -15.38 -19.55 16.70
N PRO A 487 -16.11 -18.68 15.97
CA PRO A 487 -15.95 -17.24 16.10
C PRO A 487 -16.46 -16.74 17.46
N VAL A 488 -15.76 -15.78 18.07
CA VAL A 488 -16.16 -15.21 19.36
C VAL A 488 -17.27 -14.16 19.17
N ILE A 489 -17.10 -13.24 18.22
CA ILE A 489 -18.07 -12.17 17.92
C ILE A 489 -18.75 -12.40 16.57
N LEU A 490 -20.08 -12.28 16.56
CA LEU A 490 -20.94 -12.36 15.38
C LEU A 490 -21.50 -10.97 15.01
N ASN A 491 -21.72 -10.75 13.71
CA ASN A 491 -22.36 -9.55 13.13
C ASN A 491 -21.88 -8.20 13.72
N PRO A 492 -20.57 -7.91 13.73
CA PRO A 492 -20.05 -6.62 14.19
C PRO A 492 -20.57 -5.46 13.32
N GLN A 493 -20.67 -4.28 13.92
CA GLN A 493 -20.76 -2.99 13.23
C GLN A 493 -19.63 -2.10 13.72
N SER A 494 -18.82 -1.57 12.78
CA SER A 494 -17.74 -0.63 13.02
C SER A 494 -16.77 -1.04 14.15
N VAL A 495 -16.16 -2.23 14.03
CA VAL A 495 -15.21 -2.73 15.03
C VAL A 495 -13.76 -2.31 14.70
N THR A 496 -13.02 -1.94 15.74
CA THR A 496 -11.57 -1.68 15.70
C THR A 496 -10.85 -2.59 16.70
N TRP A 497 -9.57 -2.89 16.45
CA TRP A 497 -8.82 -3.94 17.14
C TRP A 497 -7.44 -3.48 17.60
N SER A 498 -6.97 -4.06 18.70
CA SER A 498 -5.72 -3.73 19.39
C SER A 498 -5.26 -4.92 20.26
N ILE A 499 -4.00 -4.95 20.70
CA ILE A 499 -3.46 -5.97 21.63
C ILE A 499 -2.96 -5.35 22.93
N SER A 500 -2.96 -6.14 24.01
CA SER A 500 -2.43 -5.76 25.32
C SER A 500 -1.96 -7.01 26.07
N GLY A 501 -0.67 -7.37 25.93
CA GLY A 501 -0.17 -8.66 26.42
C GLY A 501 -0.90 -9.82 25.73
N THR A 502 -1.32 -10.83 26.50
CA THR A 502 -2.02 -12.02 25.97
C THR A 502 -3.41 -11.75 25.38
N GLN A 503 -3.95 -10.53 25.51
CA GLN A 503 -5.35 -10.22 25.25
C GLN A 503 -5.56 -9.39 23.99
N VAL A 504 -6.59 -9.75 23.20
CA VAL A 504 -7.11 -8.93 22.10
C VAL A 504 -8.17 -7.99 22.66
N LEU A 505 -8.07 -6.71 22.32
CA LEU A 505 -9.01 -5.66 22.70
C LEU A 505 -9.78 -5.18 21.47
N ALA A 506 -11.07 -4.89 21.65
CA ALA A 506 -11.95 -4.42 20.58
C ALA A 506 -12.88 -3.29 21.04
N SER A 507 -13.12 -2.29 20.19
CA SER A 507 -14.21 -1.32 20.34
C SER A 507 -15.20 -1.50 19.19
N MET A 508 -16.49 -1.71 19.48
CA MET A 508 -17.54 -1.93 18.47
C MET A 508 -18.82 -1.13 18.75
N TYR A 509 -19.47 -0.66 17.69
CA TYR A 509 -20.74 0.08 17.79
C TYR A 509 -21.88 -0.86 18.17
N SER A 510 -21.92 -2.04 17.56
CA SER A 510 -22.75 -3.16 17.99
C SER A 510 -22.17 -4.50 17.53
N GLY A 511 -22.60 -5.59 18.17
CA GLY A 511 -22.27 -6.97 17.81
C GLY A 511 -22.99 -7.94 18.73
N THR A 512 -22.79 -9.25 18.53
CA THR A 512 -23.27 -10.27 19.49
C THR A 512 -22.20 -11.30 19.85
N ILE A 513 -22.20 -11.73 21.12
CA ILE A 513 -21.45 -12.91 21.60
C ILE A 513 -22.44 -13.80 22.37
N ASN A 514 -22.49 -15.09 22.06
CA ASN A 514 -23.45 -16.05 22.68
C ASN A 514 -24.91 -15.54 22.68
N SER A 515 -25.32 -14.91 21.57
CA SER A 515 -26.62 -14.24 21.38
C SER A 515 -26.92 -13.07 22.34
N GLN A 516 -25.96 -12.61 23.15
CA GLN A 516 -26.08 -11.37 23.92
C GLN A 516 -25.63 -10.18 23.05
N PRO A 517 -26.37 -9.06 23.03
CA PRO A 517 -25.95 -7.83 22.36
C PRO A 517 -24.83 -7.13 23.14
N ILE A 518 -23.84 -6.60 22.43
CA ILE A 518 -22.69 -5.88 22.99
C ILE A 518 -22.46 -4.59 22.19
N THR A 519 -22.14 -3.53 22.92
CA THR A 519 -21.67 -2.22 22.44
C THR A 519 -20.56 -1.76 23.37
N GLY A 520 -19.58 -1.02 22.85
CA GLY A 520 -18.44 -0.53 23.62
C GLY A 520 -17.18 -1.36 23.48
N ALA A 521 -16.30 -1.24 24.46
CA ALA A 521 -15.02 -1.91 24.50
C ALA A 521 -15.11 -3.27 25.21
N ILE A 522 -14.42 -4.28 24.68
CA ILE A 522 -14.23 -5.59 25.30
C ILE A 522 -12.75 -6.02 25.28
N ALA A 523 -12.43 -6.99 26.14
CA ALA A 523 -11.22 -7.81 26.04
C ALA A 523 -11.59 -9.27 25.75
N ILE A 524 -10.71 -9.97 25.06
CA ILE A 524 -10.79 -11.40 24.73
C ILE A 524 -9.49 -12.09 25.16
N ASP A 525 -9.63 -13.24 25.82
CA ASP A 525 -8.56 -14.05 26.41
C ASP A 525 -8.85 -15.53 26.12
N GLY A 526 -8.28 -16.06 25.02
CA GLY A 526 -8.68 -17.35 24.46
C GLY A 526 -10.17 -17.36 24.07
N ASN A 527 -10.95 -18.21 24.76
CA ASN A 527 -12.41 -18.32 24.61
C ASN A 527 -13.20 -17.46 25.63
N HIS A 528 -12.53 -16.74 26.52
CA HIS A 528 -13.20 -15.85 27.49
C HIS A 528 -13.26 -14.42 26.95
N TRP A 529 -14.29 -13.67 27.35
CA TRP A 529 -14.40 -12.25 27.04
C TRP A 529 -14.91 -11.48 28.27
N GLN A 530 -14.52 -10.21 28.36
CA GLN A 530 -14.95 -9.28 29.40
C GLN A 530 -15.35 -7.95 28.77
N GLN A 531 -16.51 -7.42 29.15
CA GLN A 531 -16.87 -6.04 28.81
C GLN A 531 -16.08 -5.04 29.65
N LEU A 532 -15.53 -4.02 28.99
CA LEU A 532 -14.72 -2.96 29.58
C LEU A 532 -15.48 -1.62 29.63
N THR A 533 -16.23 -1.30 28.57
CA THR A 533 -17.16 -0.16 28.51
C THR A 533 -18.49 -0.57 27.89
N ASP A 534 -19.55 0.18 28.19
CA ASP A 534 -20.87 0.08 27.55
C ASP A 534 -21.06 1.11 26.41
N GLN A 535 -20.23 2.17 26.37
CA GLN A 535 -20.20 3.14 25.28
C GLN A 535 -19.09 2.84 24.26
N TYR A 536 -19.48 2.86 22.99
CA TYR A 536 -18.58 2.84 21.83
C TYR A 536 -17.80 4.14 21.67
N ASN A 537 -16.57 4.03 21.17
CA ASN A 537 -15.83 5.16 20.59
C ASN A 537 -15.08 4.70 19.33
N PHE A 538 -14.88 5.64 18.40
CA PHE A 538 -14.30 5.42 17.07
C PHE A 538 -12.76 5.35 17.12
N GLY A 539 -12.23 4.31 17.74
CA GLY A 539 -10.79 4.02 17.74
C GLY A 539 -10.44 2.75 18.52
N PRO A 540 -9.24 2.16 18.30
CA PRO A 540 -8.74 1.04 19.10
C PRO A 540 -8.58 1.42 20.57
N ILE A 541 -8.45 0.42 21.45
CA ILE A 541 -8.45 0.60 22.91
C ILE A 541 -7.06 0.28 23.46
N TYR A 542 -6.50 1.24 24.20
CA TYR A 542 -5.16 1.16 24.77
C TYR A 542 -5.23 1.28 26.30
N PRO A 543 -4.95 0.21 27.07
CA PRO A 543 -4.88 0.26 28.52
C PRO A 543 -3.54 0.85 28.96
N ALA A 544 -3.57 1.98 29.65
CA ALA A 544 -2.39 2.67 30.18
C ALA A 544 -2.79 3.57 31.35
N ASN A 545 -1.84 4.01 32.18
CA ASN A 545 -2.06 4.83 33.38
C ASN A 545 -3.25 4.35 34.25
N GLN A 546 -3.41 3.02 34.37
CA GLN A 546 -4.53 2.37 35.07
C GLN A 546 -5.93 2.77 34.56
N LYS A 547 -6.05 3.16 33.30
CA LYS A 547 -7.30 3.54 32.61
C LYS A 547 -7.34 2.97 31.18
N LEU A 548 -8.43 3.24 30.47
CA LEU A 548 -8.56 2.94 29.05
C LEU A 548 -8.48 4.25 28.26
N TYR A 549 -7.62 4.29 27.26
CA TYR A 549 -7.51 5.38 26.30
C TYR A 549 -7.91 4.90 24.91
N THR A 550 -8.31 5.82 24.05
CA THR A 550 -8.46 5.61 22.61
C THR A 550 -7.93 6.83 21.87
N VAL A 551 -7.39 6.60 20.67
CA VAL A 551 -6.79 7.63 19.83
C VAL A 551 -7.56 7.68 18.52
N ARG A 552 -8.06 8.85 18.16
CA ARG A 552 -8.89 9.07 16.97
C ARG A 552 -8.22 10.10 16.07
N SER A 553 -8.37 9.95 14.75
CA SER A 553 -7.98 10.98 13.79
C SER A 553 -9.14 11.31 12.86
N GLU A 554 -9.38 12.61 12.67
CA GLU A 554 -10.54 13.16 11.97
C GLU A 554 -10.11 14.25 11.01
N ALA A 555 -10.82 14.41 9.88
CA ALA A 555 -10.57 15.50 8.96
C ALA A 555 -11.34 16.77 9.39
N ASP A 556 -10.65 17.89 9.55
CA ASP A 556 -11.25 19.22 9.72
C ASP A 556 -10.75 20.17 8.63
N ARG A 557 -11.69 20.71 7.84
CA ARG A 557 -11.50 21.84 6.89
C ARG A 557 -10.26 21.79 5.99
N GLY A 558 -9.90 20.60 5.49
CA GLY A 558 -8.73 20.42 4.61
C GLY A 558 -7.43 20.08 5.34
N SER A 559 -7.53 19.65 6.60
CA SER A 559 -6.45 19.14 7.45
C SER A 559 -6.94 17.93 8.24
N TRP A 560 -6.07 17.33 9.04
CA TRP A 560 -6.43 16.27 9.99
C TRP A 560 -6.09 16.68 11.42
N LEU A 561 -6.93 16.30 12.38
CA LEU A 561 -6.70 16.42 13.82
C LEU A 561 -6.48 15.02 14.41
N VAL A 562 -5.87 14.98 15.60
CA VAL A 562 -5.67 13.74 16.37
C VAL A 562 -6.02 13.98 17.83
N SER A 563 -7.02 13.27 18.35
CA SER A 563 -7.49 13.40 19.72
C SER A 563 -7.23 12.13 20.53
N ILE A 564 -6.92 12.30 21.82
CA ILE A 564 -6.87 11.23 22.81
C ILE A 564 -8.07 11.38 23.74
N SER A 565 -8.89 10.33 23.83
CA SER A 565 -9.98 10.22 24.79
C SER A 565 -9.68 9.19 25.88
N GLU A 566 -10.07 9.51 27.11
CA GLU A 566 -9.98 8.66 28.30
C GLU A 566 -11.37 8.14 28.71
N TRP A 567 -11.48 6.89 29.13
CA TRP A 567 -12.68 6.37 29.77
C TRP A 567 -12.69 6.72 31.26
N ASN A 568 -13.65 7.55 31.69
CA ASN A 568 -13.75 7.99 33.09
C ASN A 568 -14.60 7.05 33.98
N GLY A 569 -15.01 5.89 33.48
CA GLY A 569 -15.93 4.96 34.14
C GLY A 569 -17.41 5.13 33.74
N THR A 570 -17.77 6.15 32.95
CA THR A 570 -19.16 6.36 32.48
C THR A 570 -19.25 6.97 31.08
N ASN A 571 -18.28 7.79 30.67
CA ASN A 571 -18.21 8.35 29.32
C ASN A 571 -16.75 8.41 28.86
N TRP A 572 -16.57 8.45 27.53
CA TRP A 572 -15.32 8.89 26.93
C TRP A 572 -15.19 10.41 27.03
N GLN A 573 -14.06 10.90 27.52
CA GLN A 573 -13.74 12.33 27.61
C GLN A 573 -12.45 12.62 26.86
N GLU A 574 -12.47 13.59 25.95
CA GLU A 574 -11.26 14.07 25.30
C GLU A 574 -10.32 14.72 26.32
N VAL A 575 -9.07 14.26 26.36
CA VAL A 575 -8.02 14.74 27.25
C VAL A 575 -7.17 15.78 26.56
N THR A 576 -6.82 15.54 25.29
CA THR A 576 -6.00 16.44 24.47
C THR A 576 -6.26 16.21 23.00
N THR A 577 -6.05 17.25 22.19
CA THR A 577 -6.08 17.20 20.72
C THR A 577 -4.86 17.90 20.17
N TRP A 578 -4.15 17.22 19.27
CA TRP A 578 -2.94 17.70 18.62
C TRP A 578 -3.23 18.18 17.19
N GLN A 579 -2.52 19.26 16.82
CA GLN A 579 -2.33 19.93 15.53
C GLN A 579 -3.20 19.55 14.32
N GLN A 580 -3.56 20.57 13.53
CA GLN A 580 -3.85 20.37 12.11
C GLN A 580 -2.60 19.81 11.41
N PHE A 581 -2.67 18.56 10.95
CA PHE A 581 -1.72 17.95 10.02
C PHE A 581 -2.22 18.18 8.58
N ASP A 582 -1.33 18.57 7.66
CA ASP A 582 -1.70 18.86 6.27
C ASP A 582 -2.28 17.61 5.55
N ASN A 583 -1.67 16.45 5.83
CA ASN A 583 -2.09 15.14 5.34
C ASN A 583 -2.57 14.26 6.49
N ARG A 584 -3.34 13.19 6.19
CA ARG A 584 -3.78 12.20 7.18
C ARG A 584 -2.55 11.55 7.85
N PRO A 585 -2.37 11.68 9.17
CA PRO A 585 -1.22 11.10 9.84
C PRO A 585 -1.40 9.58 10.01
N SER A 586 -0.38 8.82 9.63
CA SER A 586 -0.24 7.41 9.97
C SER A 586 0.54 7.28 11.28
N PHE A 587 -0.05 6.60 12.27
CA PHE A 587 0.62 6.23 13.51
C PHE A 587 0.49 4.72 13.70
N GLU A 588 1.58 4.08 14.12
CA GLU A 588 1.48 2.84 14.89
C GLU A 588 1.47 3.23 16.37
N ILE A 589 0.51 2.72 17.14
CA ILE A 589 0.25 3.09 18.54
C ILE A 589 0.15 1.82 19.37
N VAL A 590 0.77 1.81 20.56
CA VAL A 590 0.76 0.63 21.44
C VAL A 590 0.74 0.99 22.93
N ALA A 591 0.10 0.13 23.71
CA ALA A 591 0.19 0.11 25.16
C ALA A 591 1.33 -0.81 25.63
N TRP A 592 2.17 -0.35 26.55
CA TRP A 592 3.28 -1.12 27.13
C TRP A 592 3.70 -0.56 28.49
N ARG A 593 3.94 -1.42 29.49
CA ARG A 593 4.30 -1.02 30.87
C ARG A 593 3.45 0.14 31.44
N ASP A 594 2.13 0.04 31.29
CA ASP A 594 1.15 1.07 31.72
C ASP A 594 1.36 2.46 31.07
N GLY A 595 2.08 2.54 29.94
CA GLY A 595 2.29 3.75 29.14
C GLY A 595 1.79 3.63 27.70
N LEU A 596 1.48 4.77 27.08
CA LEU A 596 1.02 4.86 25.69
C LEU A 596 2.15 5.40 24.80
N TYR A 597 2.55 4.62 23.81
CA TYR A 597 3.68 4.89 22.91
C TYR A 597 3.20 4.90 21.46
N LEU A 598 3.82 5.74 20.63
CA LEU A 598 3.45 5.85 19.22
C LEU A 598 4.61 6.31 18.32
N LEU A 599 4.58 5.86 17.07
CA LEU A 599 5.48 6.32 16.01
C LEU A 599 4.85 7.50 15.28
N TYR A 600 5.62 8.57 15.07
CA TYR A 600 5.22 9.71 14.25
C TYR A 600 6.42 10.24 13.47
N LYS A 601 6.29 10.35 12.14
CA LYS A 601 7.41 10.65 11.23
C LYS A 601 8.60 9.72 11.52
N ASN A 602 9.77 10.25 11.83
CA ASN A 602 10.98 9.51 12.21
C ASN A 602 11.24 9.54 13.74
N GLU A 603 10.19 9.50 14.56
CA GLU A 603 10.29 9.57 16.03
C GLU A 603 9.44 8.51 16.73
N LEU A 604 9.98 7.96 17.82
CA LEU A 604 9.19 7.27 18.86
C LEU A 604 8.86 8.29 19.94
N ARG A 605 7.58 8.48 20.22
CA ARG A 605 7.09 9.38 21.27
C ARG A 605 6.23 8.61 22.28
N ARG A 606 6.16 9.13 23.50
CA ARG A 606 5.28 8.67 24.57
C ARG A 606 4.32 9.78 24.97
N PHE A 607 3.09 9.43 25.28
CA PHE A 607 2.14 10.35 25.91
C PHE A 607 2.46 10.51 27.40
N ASP A 608 2.64 11.75 27.84
CA ASP A 608 2.79 12.08 29.25
C ASP A 608 1.44 12.48 29.85
N PHE A 609 0.94 11.67 30.80
CA PHE A 609 -0.40 11.82 31.37
C PHE A 609 -0.56 13.02 32.32
N ALA A 610 0.53 13.69 32.71
CA ALA A 610 0.52 14.82 33.64
C ALA A 610 0.54 16.17 32.91
N SER A 611 1.31 16.28 31.83
CA SER A 611 1.37 17.45 30.95
C SER A 611 0.36 17.40 29.79
N GLN A 612 -0.11 16.20 29.42
CA GLN A 612 -0.98 15.94 28.26
C GLN A 612 -0.29 16.23 26.91
N GLU A 613 1.04 16.18 26.89
CA GLU A 613 1.88 16.37 25.69
C GLU A 613 2.53 15.05 25.21
N LEU A 614 3.14 15.10 24.02
CA LEU A 614 3.99 14.01 23.50
C LEU A 614 5.46 14.30 23.76
N VAL A 615 6.12 13.40 24.48
CA VAL A 615 7.56 13.44 24.75
C VAL A 615 8.28 12.51 23.77
N THR A 616 9.20 13.06 22.98
CA THR A 616 10.07 12.27 22.09
C THR A 616 11.10 11.49 22.90
N LEU A 617 11.18 10.17 22.67
CA LEU A 617 12.09 9.26 23.35
C LEU A 617 13.26 8.81 22.46
N ALA A 618 13.03 8.70 21.15
CA ALA A 618 14.07 8.36 20.19
C ALA A 618 13.79 8.95 18.81
N THR A 619 14.86 9.28 18.09
CA THR A 619 14.85 9.71 16.69
C THR A 619 15.47 8.64 15.80
N PHE A 620 14.87 8.40 14.64
CA PHE A 620 15.31 7.46 13.63
C PHE A 620 15.94 8.22 12.45
N ASN A 621 16.90 7.62 11.76
CA ASN A 621 17.52 8.26 10.58
C ASN A 621 16.70 8.14 9.29
N ASP A 622 15.71 7.24 9.26
CA ASP A 622 14.66 7.15 8.24
C ASP A 622 13.33 6.69 8.91
N VAL A 623 12.28 6.39 8.15
CA VAL A 623 10.94 6.17 8.70
C VAL A 623 10.77 4.79 9.36
N PRO A 624 10.46 4.69 10.67
CA PRO A 624 9.97 3.46 11.28
C PRO A 624 8.52 3.19 10.81
N ARG A 625 8.21 1.93 10.48
CA ARG A 625 6.94 1.50 9.88
C ARG A 625 6.06 0.70 10.85
N VAL A 626 6.67 0.01 11.82
CA VAL A 626 5.99 -0.96 12.68
C VAL A 626 6.40 -0.75 14.15
N LEU A 627 5.43 -0.81 15.07
CA LEU A 627 5.64 -0.81 16.52
C LEU A 627 4.82 -1.94 17.15
N ARG A 628 5.45 -2.82 17.93
CA ARG A 628 4.78 -3.93 18.62
C ARG A 628 5.22 -4.02 20.08
N SER A 629 4.28 -4.17 21.00
CA SER A 629 4.54 -4.68 22.36
C SER A 629 4.28 -6.17 22.34
N VAL A 630 5.28 -6.94 22.76
CA VAL A 630 5.27 -8.41 22.69
C VAL A 630 5.12 -8.99 24.09
N ASP A 631 5.87 -8.42 25.03
CA ASP A 631 5.99 -8.83 26.42
C ASP A 631 6.17 -7.57 27.29
N ASP A 632 6.23 -7.74 28.62
CA ASP A 632 6.59 -6.64 29.52
C ASP A 632 8.05 -6.17 29.32
N ASP A 633 8.89 -6.91 28.60
CA ASP A 633 10.34 -6.74 28.61
C ASP A 633 10.81 -5.78 27.50
N TYR A 634 10.19 -5.80 26.31
CA TYR A 634 10.62 -5.02 25.14
C TYR A 634 9.48 -4.44 24.26
N LEU A 635 9.72 -3.24 23.74
CA LEU A 635 9.07 -2.76 22.51
C LEU A 635 9.93 -3.12 21.30
N TYR A 636 9.30 -3.64 20.23
CA TYR A 636 9.96 -3.91 18.95
C TYR A 636 9.57 -2.83 17.93
N VAL A 637 10.55 -2.31 17.20
CA VAL A 637 10.36 -1.32 16.13
C VAL A 637 11.07 -1.79 14.87
N ALA A 638 10.41 -1.68 13.73
CA ALA A 638 10.97 -2.00 12.42
C ALA A 638 10.54 -1.00 11.34
N GLY A 639 11.29 -0.88 10.25
CA GLY A 639 11.01 0.08 9.19
C GLY A 639 12.11 0.21 8.14
N GLU A 640 12.35 1.45 7.72
CA GLU A 640 13.29 1.84 6.64
C GLU A 640 14.61 2.40 7.20
N PHE A 641 14.66 2.64 8.51
CA PHE A 641 15.82 3.18 9.22
C PHE A 641 16.98 2.17 9.28
N SER A 642 18.16 2.68 9.64
CA SER A 642 19.33 1.87 10.02
C SER A 642 19.92 2.29 11.38
N GLN A 643 19.50 3.44 11.89
CA GLN A 643 20.00 4.02 13.14
C GLN A 643 18.87 4.57 14.01
N VAL A 644 19.06 4.48 15.32
CA VAL A 644 18.21 5.07 16.37
C VAL A 644 19.09 5.88 17.31
N ASN A 645 18.78 7.16 17.54
CA ASN A 645 19.63 8.10 18.29
C ASN A 645 21.11 8.09 17.81
N ALA A 646 21.31 8.00 16.48
CA ALA A 646 22.59 7.81 15.79
C ALA A 646 23.36 6.50 16.10
N GLN A 647 22.83 5.60 16.93
CA GLN A 647 23.36 4.25 17.12
C GLN A 647 22.89 3.34 15.98
N THR A 648 23.80 2.60 15.34
CA THR A 648 23.45 1.69 14.23
C THR A 648 22.92 0.37 14.77
N VAL A 649 21.67 0.06 14.42
CA VAL A 649 20.94 -1.14 14.87
C VAL A 649 20.29 -1.94 13.72
N GLY A 650 20.22 -1.36 12.52
CA GLY A 650 19.56 -1.93 11.35
C GLY A 650 18.06 -1.60 11.26
N PRO A 651 17.34 -2.14 10.25
CA PRO A 651 15.91 -1.86 10.01
C PRO A 651 14.95 -2.49 11.01
N ILE A 652 15.48 -3.20 12.02
CA ILE A 652 14.73 -3.76 13.14
C ILE A 652 15.56 -3.62 14.42
N ALA A 653 14.93 -3.17 15.49
CA ALA A 653 15.51 -3.11 16.83
C ALA A 653 14.46 -3.39 17.91
N ARG A 654 14.92 -3.68 19.13
CA ARG A 654 14.06 -3.69 20.33
C ARG A 654 14.61 -2.75 21.40
N TRP A 655 13.72 -2.28 22.28
CA TRP A 655 14.01 -1.32 23.34
C TRP A 655 13.50 -1.82 24.69
N ASP A 656 14.38 -1.87 25.69
CA ASP A 656 14.06 -2.39 27.04
C ASP A 656 13.45 -1.34 28.00
N GLY A 657 13.20 -0.13 27.50
CA GLY A 657 12.79 1.04 28.29
C GLY A 657 13.95 2.01 28.59
N THR A 658 15.20 1.59 28.34
CA THR A 658 16.43 2.37 28.51
C THR A 658 17.34 2.24 27.27
N ASN A 659 17.66 1.01 26.86
CA ASN A 659 18.66 0.69 25.85
C ASN A 659 18.03 0.13 24.57
N TRP A 660 18.66 0.42 23.42
CA TRP A 660 18.32 -0.17 22.13
C TRP A 660 19.23 -1.36 21.79
N GLN A 661 18.66 -2.40 21.19
CA GLN A 661 19.37 -3.60 20.73
C GLN A 661 18.99 -3.91 19.28
N GLY A 662 19.98 -3.95 18.39
CA GLY A 662 19.84 -4.47 17.02
C GLY A 662 20.01 -5.99 16.95
N PHE A 663 19.73 -6.59 15.80
CA PHE A 663 19.80 -8.04 15.56
C PHE A 663 21.11 -8.44 14.85
N GLU A 664 21.59 -9.67 15.06
CA GLU A 664 22.65 -10.22 14.20
C GLU A 664 22.14 -10.45 12.78
N HIS A 665 23.02 -10.28 11.78
CA HIS A 665 22.74 -10.53 10.35
C HIS A 665 21.44 -9.88 9.83
N VAL A 666 21.27 -8.57 10.05
CA VAL A 666 20.05 -7.83 9.67
C VAL A 666 19.66 -7.94 8.18
N PRO A 667 18.38 -7.70 7.84
CA PRO A 667 17.92 -7.55 6.46
C PRO A 667 18.57 -6.39 5.70
N ASN A 668 18.70 -6.52 4.38
CA ASN A 668 19.30 -5.52 3.49
C ASN A 668 18.31 -4.46 2.94
N GLY A 669 17.14 -4.29 3.56
CA GLY A 669 16.09 -3.39 3.08
C GLY A 669 14.92 -3.26 4.06
N SER A 670 13.93 -2.44 3.69
CA SER A 670 12.83 -2.03 4.56
C SER A 670 11.95 -3.18 5.04
N ILE A 671 11.50 -3.09 6.28
CA ILE A 671 10.50 -3.97 6.90
C ILE A 671 9.17 -3.21 6.99
N TYR A 672 8.08 -3.84 6.57
CA TYR A 672 6.73 -3.26 6.55
C TYR A 672 5.76 -3.91 7.53
N GLU A 673 6.04 -5.15 7.96
CA GLU A 673 5.24 -5.83 8.98
C GLU A 673 6.12 -6.74 9.85
N LEU A 674 5.75 -6.88 11.13
CA LEU A 674 6.49 -7.61 12.17
C LEU A 674 5.51 -8.30 13.13
N ALA A 675 5.69 -9.61 13.29
CA ALA A 675 5.03 -10.42 14.33
C ALA A 675 6.10 -11.04 15.22
N ALA A 676 5.99 -10.88 16.54
CA ALA A 676 7.04 -11.30 17.47
C ALA A 676 6.47 -11.91 18.76
N THR A 677 7.28 -12.78 19.35
CA THR A 677 7.10 -13.43 20.65
C THR A 677 8.44 -13.40 21.38
N ALA A 678 8.47 -13.76 22.67
CA ALA A 678 9.73 -13.81 23.43
C ALA A 678 10.81 -14.75 22.83
N GLU A 679 10.41 -15.69 21.96
CA GLU A 679 11.29 -16.70 21.33
C GLU A 679 11.63 -16.44 19.86
N ARG A 680 10.73 -15.79 19.11
CA ARG A 680 10.86 -15.61 17.65
C ARG A 680 10.34 -14.27 17.17
N VAL A 681 10.98 -13.76 16.14
CA VAL A 681 10.53 -12.60 15.37
C VAL A 681 10.35 -13.01 13.92
N HIS A 682 9.17 -12.74 13.36
CA HIS A 682 8.90 -12.83 11.93
C HIS A 682 8.82 -11.41 11.37
N ILE A 683 9.38 -11.21 10.19
CA ILE A 683 9.35 -9.93 9.47
C ILE A 683 8.93 -10.15 8.02
N ALA A 684 8.26 -9.16 7.46
CA ALA A 684 8.04 -9.06 6.03
C ALA A 684 8.34 -7.65 5.50
N GLY A 685 8.81 -7.53 4.26
CA GLY A 685 9.42 -6.30 3.76
C GLY A 685 9.85 -6.34 2.29
N SER A 686 10.60 -5.34 1.86
CA SER A 686 11.18 -5.27 0.50
C SER A 686 12.58 -5.88 0.40
N PHE A 687 13.21 -6.26 1.53
CA PHE A 687 14.55 -6.86 1.59
C PHE A 687 14.68 -8.14 0.75
N THR A 688 15.87 -8.36 0.17
CA THR A 688 16.21 -9.58 -0.60
C THR A 688 17.27 -10.46 0.05
N HIS A 689 17.91 -9.98 1.10
CA HIS A 689 18.94 -10.73 1.83
C HIS A 689 18.82 -10.44 3.32
N VAL A 690 19.20 -11.43 4.12
CA VAL A 690 19.30 -11.34 5.58
C VAL A 690 20.71 -11.81 5.94
N GLY A 691 21.56 -10.86 6.34
CA GLY A 691 23.01 -11.02 6.22
C GLY A 691 23.42 -11.30 4.77
N SER A 692 24.17 -12.39 4.55
CA SER A 692 24.62 -12.84 3.22
C SER A 692 23.66 -13.81 2.53
N THR A 693 22.53 -14.19 3.17
CA THR A 693 21.65 -15.26 2.67
C THR A 693 20.43 -14.66 1.98
N PRO A 694 20.08 -15.10 0.76
CA PRO A 694 18.87 -14.64 0.08
C PRO A 694 17.59 -14.88 0.90
N SER A 695 16.66 -13.95 0.78
CA SER A 695 15.29 -13.94 1.30
C SER A 695 14.40 -13.27 0.25
N LEU A 696 13.12 -13.61 0.14
CA LEU A 696 12.20 -12.93 -0.79
C LEU A 696 11.19 -12.06 -0.02
N GLY A 697 11.70 -11.13 0.78
CA GLY A 697 10.89 -10.22 1.59
C GLY A 697 10.22 -10.85 2.81
N ILE A 698 10.65 -12.05 3.25
CA ILE A 698 10.15 -12.70 4.47
C ILE A 698 11.24 -13.52 5.17
N ALA A 699 11.37 -13.35 6.49
CA ALA A 699 12.32 -14.10 7.31
C ALA A 699 11.82 -14.30 8.75
N SER A 700 12.34 -15.33 9.42
CA SER A 700 12.09 -15.63 10.83
C SER A 700 13.39 -15.72 11.61
N PHE A 701 13.55 -14.94 12.66
CA PHE A 701 14.63 -15.04 13.63
C PHE A 701 14.21 -15.94 14.80
N ALA A 702 15.11 -16.82 15.24
CA ALA A 702 15.02 -17.51 16.53
C ALA A 702 16.03 -16.89 17.50
N ILE A 703 15.56 -16.45 18.66
CA ILE A 703 16.37 -15.75 19.67
C ILE A 703 17.10 -16.79 20.54
N ASN A 704 18.44 -16.75 20.58
CA ASN A 704 19.23 -17.72 21.36
C ASN A 704 19.27 -17.40 22.88
N GLN A 705 19.01 -16.15 23.27
CA GLN A 705 19.00 -15.69 24.66
C GLN A 705 17.60 -15.22 25.06
N LEU A 706 16.80 -16.14 25.61
CA LEU A 706 15.49 -15.82 26.17
C LEU A 706 15.64 -15.08 27.51
N PRO A 707 14.75 -14.12 27.84
CA PRO A 707 14.59 -13.60 29.20
C PRO A 707 14.29 -14.72 30.22
N ALA A 708 14.36 -14.37 31.52
CA ALA A 708 14.23 -15.32 32.62
C ALA A 708 12.77 -15.78 32.89
N GLY A 709 12.16 -16.41 31.88
CA GLY A 709 10.75 -16.79 31.84
C GLY A 709 9.86 -15.66 31.30
N PRO A 710 8.73 -15.97 30.64
CA PRO A 710 7.88 -14.96 30.02
C PRO A 710 7.08 -14.15 31.05
N SER A 711 7.42 -12.87 31.19
CA SER A 711 6.57 -11.85 31.81
C SER A 711 5.56 -11.27 30.81
N TYR A 712 4.54 -12.04 30.45
CA TYR A 712 3.32 -11.47 29.84
C TYR A 712 2.36 -11.04 30.97
N ARG A 713 2.17 -9.74 31.19
CA ARG A 713 1.14 -9.24 32.13
C ARG A 713 -0.04 -8.60 31.43
N GLN A 714 -1.19 -8.68 32.09
CA GLN A 714 -2.42 -8.02 31.68
C GLN A 714 -2.45 -6.61 32.30
N PHE A 715 -2.57 -5.59 31.47
CA PHE A 715 -2.63 -4.18 31.90
C PHE A 715 -4.07 -3.64 32.00
N ILE A 716 -5.09 -4.49 31.90
CA ILE A 716 -6.50 -4.08 32.01
C ILE A 716 -6.79 -3.56 33.43
N PRO A 717 -7.28 -2.31 33.57
CA PRO A 717 -7.78 -1.81 34.85
C PRO A 717 -8.99 -2.62 35.31
N GLN A 718 -9.06 -2.98 36.61
CA GLN A 718 -10.27 -3.62 37.12
C GLN A 718 -11.45 -2.65 37.04
N ALA A 719 -12.40 -2.95 36.16
CA ALA A 719 -13.67 -2.24 36.10
C ALA A 719 -14.44 -2.44 37.43
N SER A 720 -14.47 -1.40 38.25
CA SER A 720 -15.24 -1.37 39.49
C SER A 720 -16.73 -1.45 39.19
N ARG A 721 -17.36 -2.57 39.58
CA ARG A 721 -18.82 -2.77 39.58
C ARG A 721 -19.46 -2.26 40.88
#